data_AF-A0A840MPV0-F1
#
_entry.id   AF-A0A840MPV0-F1
#
_cell.length_a   1.000
_cell.length_b   1.000
_cell.length_c   1.000
_cell.angle_alpha   90.00
_cell.angle_beta   90.00
_cell.angle_gamma   90.00
#
_symmetry.space_group_name_H-M   'P 1'
#
loop_
_entity.id
_entity.type
_entity.pdbx_description
1 polymer ?
#
loop_
_entity_poly.entity_id
_entity_poly.type
_entity_poly.pdbx_seq_one_letter_code
_entity_poly.pdbx_strand_id
1 'polypeptide(L)'
;MSALHLGDVEAFPFIEAPSSRQIADGYQHLQELGAVDERRQLTTLGLELAKLPVDPKIGRMLLAGRDEQCLTEILTIASGLSIQDPRERPYEAREAVDRAQARFVDERSDFLSYLKLWDFFDDAIKHKKSNKQLINQCHDLYLSHLRLREWRELHAQLASIVGEMGLRVNETPATYEQIHRALMSGLLGNLGMKQAEDDQYLGARGIKFSIFPGSGLKKSRPKWVLTSELVETTKLYARCVAKIEPEWVEPIAKTICKSHFYEPHWEKDRGEVVAWERVTLYGLPIVPRRTVSYGRVNPQEAREIFIREALATFQFTTRGGFYQHNRDLVRDIEQLEHKSRRPDVLVDEQAIVEFYDAIIPQDICNAASFESWREQAEKQQPKILWMTRDKLMRHGADQVTADLYPEQMTVAGVKLPLKYRFEPGHSLDGVTVTVPLALLNQLEPEQFDWLVPGMLREKLTSLIKSLPKTLRRHCVPVPDFVTSALTDLPIGDGPLLEALGTYIRQRTQQTVVRADWSMEGLSPHCFMNFRIVDDARNELAMGRDLNQLKTQLGQAAQLTFRDNAPSIEREGLTKWDFGDLPEKIAFSKGRQQLTGYPALEDMGDSVAIRLFDTELEASTAMREGVRRLLRLELKEQMKQLEKGLPNFTQIAMQLRAVANADDLKDDVLLAITDRAFIGDEALPRNDKAFADLRQKAKTRLPAVTQGAMQLLAQIATEYQQNVLKLTGQQKPIPELREQMQQLVYKGFFHTTPWAQLTHLPRYLKALRVRQEKYGNNPSRDQQRSAEIIELASRLQARLERNRKAGLDEPKLVEFRWLIEELKVSLFAQELKTPFPVSLKRLNKFWDDEIGR
;
A
#
# COMPACT_ATOMS: atom_id res chain seq x y z
N MET A 1 44.12 54.79 -9.29
CA MET A 1 45.50 54.28 -9.24
C MET A 1 45.80 53.32 -10.38
N SER A 2 45.01 52.25 -10.57
CA SER A 2 45.24 51.25 -11.64
C SER A 2 45.26 51.85 -13.05
N ALA A 3 44.35 52.79 -13.37
CA ALA A 3 44.33 53.48 -14.66
C ALA A 3 45.53 54.41 -14.93
N LEU A 4 46.25 54.80 -13.88
CA LEU A 4 47.46 55.64 -13.95
C LEU A 4 48.75 54.80 -13.88
N HIS A 5 48.64 53.47 -13.87
CA HIS A 5 49.76 52.53 -13.78
C HIS A 5 50.70 52.77 -12.58
N LEU A 6 50.16 53.17 -11.43
CA LEU A 6 50.92 53.51 -10.21
C LEU A 6 51.42 52.30 -9.40
N GLY A 7 51.42 51.08 -9.97
CA GLY A 7 51.83 49.85 -9.29
C GLY A 7 50.78 49.28 -8.33
N ASP A 8 51.19 48.33 -7.49
CA ASP A 8 50.33 47.71 -6.48
C ASP A 8 49.96 48.72 -5.38
N VAL A 9 48.69 48.74 -4.99
CA VAL A 9 48.15 49.63 -3.96
C VAL A 9 48.83 49.36 -2.61
N GLU A 10 49.15 48.11 -2.30
CA GLU A 10 49.82 47.75 -1.04
C GLU A 10 51.27 48.27 -0.97
N ALA A 11 51.91 48.49 -2.12
CA ALA A 11 53.27 49.01 -2.22
C ALA A 11 53.32 50.52 -2.45
N PHE A 12 52.17 51.19 -2.58
CA PHE A 12 52.13 52.62 -2.87
C PHE A 12 52.46 53.44 -1.61
N PRO A 13 53.33 54.47 -1.71
CA PRO A 13 53.82 55.22 -0.55
C PRO A 13 52.79 56.25 -0.06
N PHE A 14 51.71 55.80 0.57
CA PHE A 14 50.74 56.68 1.22
C PHE A 14 51.33 57.36 2.47
N ILE A 15 50.90 58.59 2.76
CA ILE A 15 51.21 59.27 4.03
C ILE A 15 50.58 58.50 5.20
N GLU A 16 49.35 58.02 5.02
CA GLU A 16 48.66 57.10 5.92
C GLU A 16 48.06 55.99 5.07
N ALA A 17 48.61 54.78 5.16
CA ALA A 17 48.21 53.67 4.31
C ALA A 17 46.85 53.11 4.72
N PRO A 18 45.95 52.81 3.77
CA PRO A 18 44.70 52.12 4.08
C PRO A 18 45.00 50.71 4.60
N SER A 19 44.13 50.21 5.48
CA SER A 19 44.26 48.83 5.98
C SER A 19 44.10 47.81 4.85
N SER A 20 44.75 46.64 4.98
CA SER A 20 44.62 45.56 3.99
C SER A 20 43.16 45.15 3.75
N ARG A 21 42.31 45.25 4.77
CA ARG A 21 40.87 45.02 4.66
C ARG A 21 40.19 46.04 3.73
N GLN A 22 40.46 47.34 3.90
CA GLN A 22 39.90 48.38 3.03
C GLN A 22 40.38 48.24 1.59
N ILE A 23 41.63 47.83 1.37
CA ILE A 23 42.17 47.54 0.04
C ILE A 23 41.43 46.36 -0.58
N ALA A 24 41.26 45.26 0.16
CA ALA A 24 40.54 44.07 -0.30
C ALA A 24 39.06 44.37 -0.62
N ASP A 25 38.36 45.10 0.26
CA ASP A 25 36.97 45.51 0.07
C ASP A 25 36.82 46.40 -1.18
N GLY A 26 37.79 47.30 -1.42
CA GLY A 26 37.84 48.14 -2.62
C GLY A 26 38.01 47.33 -3.91
N TYR A 27 38.94 46.38 -3.94
CA TYR A 27 39.11 45.48 -5.09
C TYR A 27 37.91 44.58 -5.31
N GLN A 28 37.33 44.04 -4.24
CA GLN A 28 36.11 43.26 -4.32
C GLN A 28 35.02 44.10 -4.97
N HIS A 29 34.80 45.33 -4.49
CA HIS A 29 33.79 46.22 -5.03
C HIS A 29 33.99 46.53 -6.53
N LEU A 30 35.22 46.83 -6.94
CA LEU A 30 35.56 47.05 -8.34
C LEU A 30 35.34 45.80 -9.20
N GLN A 31 35.58 44.61 -8.66
CA GLN A 31 35.30 43.35 -9.34
C GLN A 31 33.79 43.14 -9.52
N GLU A 32 32.96 43.51 -8.54
CA GLU A 32 31.49 43.42 -8.65
C GLU A 32 30.95 44.31 -9.77
N LEU A 33 31.57 45.47 -9.97
CA LEU A 33 31.22 46.40 -11.05
C LEU A 33 31.75 45.96 -12.41
N GLY A 34 32.61 44.93 -12.46
CA GLY A 34 33.32 44.49 -13.65
C GLY A 34 34.46 45.43 -14.08
N ALA A 35 34.91 46.32 -13.19
CA ALA A 35 35.99 47.26 -13.46
C ALA A 35 37.38 46.59 -13.40
N VAL A 36 37.52 45.53 -12.59
CA VAL A 36 38.70 44.67 -12.55
C VAL A 36 38.34 43.19 -12.69
N ASP A 37 39.26 42.38 -13.20
CA ASP A 37 39.12 40.92 -13.26
C ASP A 37 39.52 40.22 -11.94
N GLU A 38 39.45 38.89 -11.92
CA GLU A 38 39.84 38.07 -10.75
C GLU A 38 41.32 38.22 -10.37
N ARG A 39 42.16 38.66 -11.31
CA ARG A 39 43.59 38.93 -11.11
C ARG A 39 43.88 40.39 -10.74
N ARG A 40 42.84 41.15 -10.36
CA ARG A 40 42.87 42.57 -10.02
C ARG A 40 43.36 43.48 -11.16
N GLN A 41 43.29 43.00 -12.41
CA GLN A 41 43.67 43.78 -13.59
C GLN A 41 42.49 44.59 -14.11
N LEU A 42 42.78 45.81 -14.59
CA LEU A 42 41.76 46.74 -15.09
C LEU A 42 41.14 46.21 -16.40
N THR A 43 39.81 46.15 -16.47
CA THR A 43 39.09 45.74 -17.69
C THR A 43 38.88 46.92 -18.65
N THR A 44 38.43 46.65 -19.88
CA THR A 44 38.01 47.71 -20.81
C THR A 44 36.92 48.59 -20.21
N LEU A 45 35.97 47.99 -19.49
CA LEU A 45 34.93 48.72 -18.77
C LEU A 45 35.52 49.54 -17.60
N GLY A 46 36.50 49.00 -16.87
CA GLY A 46 37.22 49.73 -15.82
C GLY A 46 37.99 50.95 -16.33
N LEU A 47 38.55 50.88 -17.55
CA LEU A 47 39.22 52.00 -18.21
C LEU A 47 38.24 53.12 -18.56
N GLU A 48 37.05 52.80 -19.07
CA GLU A 48 35.99 53.79 -19.30
C GLU A 48 35.49 54.40 -17.99
N LEU A 49 35.30 53.56 -16.97
CA LEU A 49 34.80 53.98 -15.66
C LEU A 49 35.76 54.97 -14.98
N ALA A 50 37.07 54.77 -15.10
CA ALA A 50 38.10 55.63 -14.51
C ALA A 50 38.10 57.07 -15.06
N LYS A 51 37.43 57.35 -16.19
CA LYS A 51 37.31 58.69 -16.78
C LYS A 51 36.20 59.53 -16.14
N LEU A 52 35.27 58.90 -15.42
CA LEU A 52 34.12 59.57 -14.82
C LEU A 52 34.45 60.06 -13.40
N PRO A 53 34.28 61.36 -13.07
CA PRO A 53 34.62 61.91 -11.76
C PRO A 53 33.49 61.70 -10.74
N VAL A 54 33.01 60.46 -10.60
CA VAL A 54 31.94 60.07 -9.68
C VAL A 54 32.28 58.75 -8.99
N ASP A 55 31.47 58.37 -8.00
CA ASP A 55 31.56 57.04 -7.41
C ASP A 55 31.48 55.94 -8.49
N PRO A 56 32.33 54.89 -8.43
CA PRO A 56 32.33 53.81 -9.41
C PRO A 56 30.97 53.15 -9.67
N LYS A 57 30.06 53.08 -8.68
CA LYS A 57 28.70 52.56 -8.87
C LYS A 57 27.91 53.45 -9.81
N ILE A 58 27.97 54.76 -9.60
CA ILE A 58 27.28 55.77 -10.40
C ILE A 58 27.84 55.77 -11.83
N GLY A 59 29.17 55.74 -11.97
CA GLY A 59 29.81 55.63 -13.27
C GLY A 59 29.42 54.34 -14.00
N ARG A 60 29.31 53.21 -13.30
CA ARG A 60 28.88 51.93 -13.87
C ARG A 60 27.45 51.99 -14.41
N MET A 61 26.54 52.67 -13.69
CA MET A 61 25.18 52.92 -14.16
C MET A 61 25.17 53.75 -15.44
N LEU A 62 25.97 54.83 -15.51
CA LEU A 62 26.05 55.68 -16.70
C LEU A 62 26.51 54.89 -17.93
N LEU A 63 27.55 54.07 -17.78
CA LEU A 63 28.03 53.19 -18.86
C LEU A 63 26.95 52.17 -19.26
N ALA A 64 26.25 51.58 -18.29
CA ALA A 64 25.12 50.69 -18.59
C ALA A 64 23.95 51.41 -19.27
N GLY A 65 23.74 52.70 -18.96
CA GLY A 65 22.71 53.52 -19.59
C GLY A 65 22.91 53.67 -21.10
N ARG A 66 24.16 53.64 -21.58
CA ARG A 66 24.46 53.52 -23.02
C ARG A 66 23.96 52.18 -23.57
N ASP A 67 24.39 51.09 -22.94
CA ASP A 67 24.15 49.72 -23.44
C ASP A 67 22.64 49.35 -23.41
N GLU A 68 21.93 49.86 -22.41
CA GLU A 68 20.49 49.70 -22.20
C GLU A 68 19.64 50.74 -22.94
N GLN A 69 20.27 51.73 -23.60
CA GLN A 69 19.61 52.84 -24.30
C GLN A 69 18.68 53.68 -23.41
N CYS A 70 19.15 54.02 -22.20
CA CYS A 70 18.42 54.82 -21.20
C CYS A 70 19.30 55.90 -20.54
N LEU A 71 20.32 56.38 -21.26
CA LEU A 71 21.32 57.31 -20.73
C LEU A 71 20.71 58.64 -20.27
N THR A 72 19.65 59.16 -20.91
CA THR A 72 18.97 60.40 -20.52
C THR A 72 18.40 60.29 -19.09
N GLU A 73 17.69 59.21 -18.82
CA GLU A 73 17.08 58.93 -17.53
C GLU A 73 18.14 58.61 -16.48
N ILE A 74 19.15 57.80 -16.85
CA ILE A 74 20.22 57.43 -15.92
C ILE A 74 21.10 58.63 -15.56
N LEU A 75 21.40 59.57 -16.48
CA LEU A 75 22.10 60.82 -16.14
C LEU A 75 21.37 61.61 -15.06
N THR A 76 20.04 61.72 -15.19
CA THR A 76 19.18 62.41 -14.22
C THR A 76 19.23 61.71 -12.86
N ILE A 77 19.04 60.39 -12.82
CA ILE A 77 19.04 59.62 -11.57
C ILE A 77 20.44 59.58 -10.93
N ALA A 78 21.49 59.30 -11.71
CA ALA A 78 22.88 59.21 -11.27
C ALA A 78 23.37 60.51 -10.62
N SER A 79 23.10 61.64 -11.26
CA SER A 79 23.43 62.96 -10.69
C SER A 79 22.63 63.24 -9.42
N GLY A 80 21.37 62.81 -9.36
CA GLY A 80 20.50 62.99 -8.17
C GLY A 80 20.96 62.16 -6.98
N LEU A 81 21.41 60.93 -7.22
CA LEU A 81 21.99 60.05 -6.19
C LEU A 81 23.37 60.51 -5.71
N SER A 82 24.05 61.39 -6.46
CA SER A 82 25.39 61.90 -6.14
C SER A 82 25.37 63.16 -5.27
N ILE A 83 24.18 63.71 -4.99
CA ILE A 83 24.01 64.87 -4.11
C ILE A 83 23.12 64.51 -2.91
N GLN A 84 23.01 65.44 -1.95
CA GLN A 84 22.02 65.31 -0.89
C GLN A 84 20.59 65.42 -1.46
N ASP A 85 19.70 64.51 -1.06
CA ASP A 85 18.30 64.48 -1.52
C ASP A 85 17.63 65.86 -1.36
N PRO A 86 17.07 66.45 -2.44
CA PRO A 86 16.43 67.76 -2.39
C PRO A 86 15.10 67.78 -1.61
N ARG A 87 14.52 66.62 -1.27
CA ARG A 87 13.28 66.54 -0.50
C ARG A 87 13.54 66.72 0.99
N GLU A 88 12.90 67.72 1.57
CA GLU A 88 12.94 67.99 3.00
C GLU A 88 11.81 67.24 3.71
N ARG A 89 12.13 66.61 4.85
CA ARG A 89 11.14 65.87 5.66
C ARG A 89 11.24 66.20 7.15
N PRO A 90 10.79 67.40 7.59
CA PRO A 90 10.75 67.76 9.01
C PRO A 90 9.89 66.77 9.83
N TYR A 91 10.36 66.40 11.03
CA TYR A 91 9.68 65.43 11.88
C TYR A 91 8.26 65.86 12.26
N GLU A 92 8.06 67.14 12.52
CA GLU A 92 6.79 67.72 12.99
C GLU A 92 5.72 67.86 11.90
N ALA A 93 6.13 67.85 10.61
CA ALA A 93 5.25 68.13 9.48
C ALA A 93 5.05 66.93 8.52
N ARG A 94 5.32 65.70 8.98
CA ARG A 94 5.33 64.48 8.14
C ARG A 94 4.10 64.31 7.24
N GLU A 95 2.89 64.44 7.79
CA GLU A 95 1.66 64.28 6.99
C GLU A 95 1.47 65.38 5.93
N ALA A 96 1.91 66.61 6.21
CA ALA A 96 1.86 67.70 5.24
C ALA A 96 2.88 67.47 4.11
N VAL A 97 4.08 67.03 4.46
CA VAL A 97 5.15 66.66 3.51
C VAL A 97 4.70 65.52 2.60
N ASP A 98 4.17 64.44 3.17
CA ASP A 98 3.72 63.27 2.40
C ASP A 98 2.61 63.67 1.41
N ARG A 99 1.67 64.54 1.81
CA ARG A 99 0.63 65.08 0.90
C ARG A 99 1.22 65.96 -0.21
N ALA A 100 2.16 66.85 0.13
CA ALA A 100 2.77 67.76 -0.84
C ALA A 100 3.63 67.02 -1.87
N GLN A 101 4.39 66.02 -1.42
CA GLN A 101 5.32 65.24 -2.24
C GLN A 101 4.66 64.01 -2.90
N ALA A 102 3.40 63.70 -2.61
CA ALA A 102 2.68 62.55 -3.19
C ALA A 102 2.76 62.50 -4.72
N ARG A 103 2.75 63.67 -5.39
CA ARG A 103 2.86 63.78 -6.85
C ARG A 103 4.17 63.23 -7.44
N PHE A 104 5.23 63.18 -6.62
CA PHE A 104 6.55 62.70 -7.04
C PHE A 104 6.75 61.22 -6.75
N VAL A 105 5.86 60.60 -5.99
CA VAL A 105 5.97 59.18 -5.63
C VAL A 105 5.67 58.32 -6.85
N ASP A 106 6.46 57.28 -7.06
CA ASP A 106 6.12 56.19 -7.96
C ASP A 106 5.89 54.91 -7.14
N GLU A 107 4.80 54.21 -7.43
CA GLU A 107 4.40 53.01 -6.68
C GLU A 107 5.33 51.81 -6.93
N ARG A 108 6.13 51.86 -8.01
CA ARG A 108 7.03 50.77 -8.42
C ARG A 108 8.50 51.10 -8.18
N SER A 109 8.89 52.38 -8.14
CA SER A 109 10.31 52.74 -8.00
C SER A 109 10.55 54.15 -7.47
N ASP A 110 11.20 54.26 -6.31
CA ASP A 110 11.68 55.55 -5.79
C ASP A 110 12.72 56.20 -6.72
N PHE A 111 13.41 55.44 -7.57
CA PHE A 111 14.35 56.00 -8.56
C PHE A 111 13.59 56.83 -9.62
N LEU A 112 12.40 56.38 -10.03
CA LEU A 112 11.55 57.15 -10.95
C LEU A 112 10.98 58.41 -10.31
N SER A 113 11.00 58.51 -8.98
CA SER A 113 10.63 59.75 -8.29
C SER A 113 11.64 60.88 -8.58
N TYR A 114 12.91 60.55 -8.86
CA TYR A 114 13.88 61.54 -9.33
C TYR A 114 13.49 62.08 -10.71
N LEU A 115 13.06 61.24 -11.65
CA LEU A 115 12.61 61.71 -12.96
C LEU A 115 11.40 62.65 -12.84
N LYS A 116 10.39 62.27 -12.04
CA LYS A 116 9.22 63.14 -11.78
C LYS A 116 9.61 64.48 -11.15
N LEU A 117 10.55 64.46 -10.22
CA LEU A 117 11.03 65.67 -9.55
C LEU A 117 11.84 66.57 -10.50
N TRP A 118 12.65 65.96 -11.35
CA TRP A 118 13.43 66.63 -12.38
C TRP A 118 12.50 67.32 -13.39
N ASP A 119 11.52 66.61 -13.93
CA ASP A 119 10.56 67.14 -14.90
C ASP A 119 9.77 68.31 -14.31
N PHE A 120 9.32 68.17 -13.06
CA PHE A 120 8.66 69.25 -12.35
C PHE A 120 9.55 70.50 -12.22
N PHE A 121 10.81 70.33 -11.81
CA PHE A 121 11.69 71.46 -11.62
C PHE A 121 12.12 72.10 -12.94
N ASP A 122 12.28 71.30 -14.00
CA ASP A 122 12.55 71.77 -15.35
C ASP A 122 11.39 72.61 -15.90
N ASP A 123 10.15 72.13 -15.73
CA ASP A 123 8.92 72.86 -16.06
C ASP A 123 8.79 74.16 -15.24
N ALA A 124 9.02 74.07 -13.93
CA ALA A 124 8.97 75.23 -13.04
C ALA A 124 10.02 76.29 -13.42
N ILE A 125 11.21 75.89 -13.87
CA ILE A 125 12.24 76.82 -14.37
C ILE A 125 11.80 77.46 -15.69
N LYS A 126 11.28 76.67 -16.64
CA LYS A 126 10.83 77.15 -17.96
C LYS A 126 9.69 78.16 -17.84
N HIS A 127 8.81 77.98 -16.87
CA HIS A 127 7.60 78.79 -16.70
C HIS A 127 7.65 79.76 -15.51
N LYS A 128 8.80 79.90 -14.82
CA LYS A 128 8.91 80.82 -13.67
C LYS A 128 8.67 82.27 -14.09
N LYS A 129 7.85 82.99 -13.32
CA LYS A 129 7.71 84.45 -13.47
C LYS A 129 8.80 85.22 -12.73
N SER A 130 9.30 84.69 -11.61
CA SER A 130 10.45 85.24 -10.88
C SER A 130 11.16 84.17 -10.04
N ASN A 131 12.43 84.40 -9.70
CA ASN A 131 13.19 83.50 -8.82
C ASN A 131 12.58 83.39 -7.42
N LYS A 132 12.00 84.47 -6.88
CA LYS A 132 11.32 84.45 -5.57
C LYS A 132 10.11 83.50 -5.58
N GLN A 133 9.32 83.52 -6.65
CA GLN A 133 8.17 82.61 -6.77
C GLN A 133 8.59 81.16 -6.95
N LEU A 134 9.67 80.89 -7.68
CA LEU A 134 10.23 79.54 -7.80
C LEU A 134 10.69 78.99 -6.45
N ILE A 135 11.38 79.81 -5.65
CA ILE A 135 11.81 79.43 -4.29
C ILE A 135 10.60 79.13 -3.40
N ASN A 136 9.57 79.99 -3.42
CA ASN A 136 8.34 79.76 -2.66
C ASN A 136 7.64 78.47 -3.10
N GLN A 137 7.56 78.21 -4.41
CA GLN A 137 6.97 76.98 -4.94
C GLN A 137 7.74 75.72 -4.51
N CYS A 138 9.08 75.78 -4.44
CA CYS A 138 9.89 74.71 -3.89
C CYS A 138 9.59 74.51 -2.39
N HIS A 139 9.52 75.60 -1.62
CA HIS A 139 9.22 75.56 -0.20
C HIS A 139 7.82 74.98 0.10
N ASP A 140 6.80 75.36 -0.66
CA ASP A 140 5.43 74.83 -0.54
C ASP A 140 5.35 73.30 -0.78
N LEU A 141 6.33 72.75 -1.51
CA LEU A 141 6.47 71.32 -1.78
C LEU A 141 7.51 70.63 -0.90
N TYR A 142 8.05 71.33 0.10
CA TYR A 142 9.13 70.86 0.96
C TYR A 142 10.36 70.41 0.16
N LEU A 143 10.79 71.23 -0.80
CA LEU A 143 11.96 71.00 -1.63
C LEU A 143 13.00 72.09 -1.41
N SER A 144 14.26 71.68 -1.24
CA SER A 144 15.38 72.60 -1.16
C SER A 144 15.75 73.12 -2.54
N HIS A 145 15.44 74.40 -2.82
CA HIS A 145 15.80 75.05 -4.08
C HIS A 145 17.31 74.99 -4.37
N LEU A 146 18.15 75.09 -3.32
CA LEU A 146 19.60 75.02 -3.44
C LEU A 146 20.04 73.64 -3.97
N ARG A 147 19.56 72.55 -3.36
CA ARG A 147 19.90 71.18 -3.77
C ARG A 147 19.39 70.85 -5.18
N LEU A 148 18.21 71.33 -5.54
CA LEU A 148 17.69 71.19 -6.91
C LEU A 148 18.58 71.91 -7.95
N ARG A 149 19.16 73.06 -7.60
CA ARG A 149 20.11 73.76 -8.47
C ARG A 149 21.43 73.01 -8.58
N GLU A 150 22.00 72.58 -7.46
CA GLU A 150 23.21 71.75 -7.42
C GLU A 150 23.06 70.47 -8.25
N TRP A 151 21.89 69.83 -8.18
CA TRP A 151 21.58 68.66 -9.00
C TRP A 151 21.69 68.95 -10.49
N ARG A 152 21.10 70.06 -10.96
CA ARG A 152 21.16 70.45 -12.38
C ARG A 152 22.58 70.81 -12.81
N GLU A 153 23.34 71.47 -11.95
CA GLU A 153 24.75 71.80 -12.21
C GLU A 153 25.58 70.52 -12.38
N LEU A 154 25.44 69.55 -11.46
CA LEU A 154 26.14 68.26 -11.56
C LEU A 154 25.68 67.45 -12.78
N HIS A 155 24.37 67.42 -13.07
CA HIS A 155 23.85 66.78 -14.27
C HIS A 155 24.48 67.35 -15.55
N ALA A 156 24.57 68.68 -15.66
CA ALA A 156 25.18 69.34 -16.82
C ALA A 156 26.66 69.00 -16.96
N GLN A 157 27.40 68.95 -15.85
CA GLN A 157 28.81 68.53 -15.84
C GLN A 157 28.96 67.08 -16.32
N LEU A 158 28.17 66.16 -15.78
CA LEU A 158 28.21 64.75 -16.20
C LEU A 158 27.78 64.58 -17.65
N ALA A 159 26.75 65.29 -18.11
CA ALA A 159 26.30 65.29 -19.50
C ALA A 159 27.41 65.73 -20.47
N SER A 160 28.21 66.75 -20.10
CA SER A 160 29.37 67.18 -20.88
C SER A 160 30.42 66.07 -20.98
N ILE A 161 30.77 65.46 -19.83
CA ILE A 161 31.80 64.42 -19.77
C ILE A 161 31.39 63.19 -20.57
N VAL A 162 30.16 62.70 -20.41
CA VAL A 162 29.69 61.54 -21.19
C VAL A 162 29.61 61.84 -22.68
N GLY A 163 29.28 63.09 -23.05
CA GLY A 163 29.32 63.55 -24.44
C GLY A 163 30.72 63.58 -25.03
N GLU A 164 31.71 64.07 -24.27
CA GLU A 164 33.14 64.04 -24.64
C GLU A 164 33.68 62.61 -24.76
N MET A 165 33.16 61.68 -23.95
CA MET A 165 33.43 60.24 -24.08
C MET A 165 32.74 59.58 -25.28
N GLY A 166 31.91 60.32 -26.04
CA GLY A 166 31.19 59.82 -27.21
C GLY A 166 29.92 59.01 -26.89
N LEU A 167 29.43 59.06 -25.65
CA LEU A 167 28.20 58.39 -25.24
C LEU A 167 26.99 59.18 -25.74
N ARG A 168 26.09 58.52 -26.47
CA ARG A 168 24.88 59.15 -27.02
C ARG A 168 23.69 58.93 -26.11
N VAL A 169 22.93 60.00 -25.88
CA VAL A 169 21.64 59.94 -25.20
C VAL A 169 20.58 59.29 -26.09
N ASN A 170 19.60 58.62 -25.48
CA ASN A 170 18.51 57.96 -26.18
C ASN A 170 17.52 58.96 -26.79
N GLU A 171 17.01 58.64 -27.99
CA GLU A 171 16.04 59.47 -28.71
C GLU A 171 14.59 59.24 -28.22
N THR A 172 14.28 58.01 -27.82
CA THR A 172 12.98 57.63 -27.28
C THR A 172 13.05 57.44 -25.76
N PRO A 173 11.99 57.77 -25.00
CA PRO A 173 11.95 57.52 -23.57
C PRO A 173 12.20 56.04 -23.24
N ALA A 174 13.04 55.79 -22.25
CA ALA A 174 13.40 54.43 -21.85
C ALA A 174 12.25 53.71 -21.11
N THR A 175 12.21 52.39 -21.27
CA THR A 175 11.26 51.55 -20.51
C THR A 175 11.70 51.38 -19.06
N TYR A 176 10.74 50.98 -18.20
CA TYR A 176 11.02 50.64 -16.81
C TYR A 176 12.16 49.62 -16.68
N GLU A 177 12.15 48.57 -17.50
CA GLU A 177 13.16 47.51 -17.46
C GLU A 177 14.55 48.04 -17.82
N GLN A 178 14.70 48.80 -18.91
CA GLN A 178 15.98 49.37 -19.34
C GLN A 178 16.62 50.24 -18.25
N ILE A 179 15.83 51.10 -17.61
CA ILE A 179 16.32 51.96 -16.52
C ILE A 179 16.81 51.09 -15.35
N HIS A 180 16.04 50.09 -14.94
CA HIS A 180 16.38 49.29 -13.76
C HIS A 180 17.50 48.28 -14.01
N ARG A 181 17.66 47.75 -15.23
CA ARG A 181 18.84 46.96 -15.61
C ARG A 181 20.11 47.81 -15.56
N ALA A 182 20.05 49.04 -16.07
CA ALA A 182 21.18 49.97 -15.98
C ALA A 182 21.53 50.33 -14.53
N LEU A 183 20.53 50.65 -13.69
CA LEU A 183 20.72 50.90 -12.26
C LEU A 183 21.34 49.70 -11.54
N MET A 184 20.83 48.50 -11.83
CA MET A 184 21.27 47.25 -11.20
C MET A 184 22.75 46.97 -11.43
N SER A 185 23.30 47.35 -12.58
CA SER A 185 24.72 47.16 -12.90
C SER A 185 25.68 47.81 -11.89
N GLY A 186 25.27 48.92 -11.27
CA GLY A 186 26.03 49.60 -10.21
C GLY A 186 25.65 49.16 -8.78
N LEU A 187 24.57 48.40 -8.63
CA LEU A 187 23.88 48.14 -7.35
C LEU A 187 23.65 46.65 -7.09
N LEU A 188 24.44 45.75 -7.71
CA LEU A 188 24.32 44.30 -7.52
C LEU A 188 24.43 43.86 -6.05
N GLY A 189 25.23 44.56 -5.25
CA GLY A 189 25.34 44.34 -3.80
C GLY A 189 24.12 44.79 -2.99
N ASN A 190 23.21 45.54 -3.60
CA ASN A 190 22.04 46.13 -2.95
C ASN A 190 20.72 45.49 -3.40
N LEU A 191 20.79 44.25 -3.88
CA LEU A 191 19.62 43.43 -4.15
C LEU A 191 19.04 42.90 -2.85
N GLY A 192 17.72 42.73 -2.80
CA GLY A 192 17.02 42.11 -1.69
C GLY A 192 15.89 41.20 -2.12
N MET A 193 15.77 40.06 -1.46
CA MET A 193 14.67 39.11 -1.62
C MET A 193 13.86 39.05 -0.33
N LYS A 194 12.54 39.25 -0.42
CA LYS A 194 11.63 39.17 0.72
C LYS A 194 11.63 37.77 1.34
N GLN A 195 11.74 37.69 2.66
CA GLN A 195 11.61 36.41 3.39
C GLN A 195 10.13 36.08 3.69
N ALA A 196 9.80 34.80 3.86
CA ALA A 196 8.41 34.35 4.04
C ALA A 196 7.82 34.69 5.42
N GLU A 197 8.66 34.74 6.46
CA GLU A 197 8.22 34.77 7.87
C GLU A 197 8.28 36.17 8.50
N ASP A 198 8.95 37.16 7.88
CA ASP A 198 9.20 38.50 8.45
C ASP A 198 8.97 39.66 7.45
N ASP A 199 8.75 40.89 7.94
CA ASP A 199 8.80 42.14 7.12
C ASP A 199 10.24 42.57 6.78
N GLN A 200 11.12 41.59 6.57
CA GLN A 200 12.54 41.74 6.28
C GLN A 200 12.91 41.14 4.92
N TYR A 201 13.91 41.74 4.29
CA TYR A 201 14.51 41.32 3.05
C TYR A 201 15.89 40.75 3.36
N LEU A 202 16.19 39.60 2.75
CA LEU A 202 17.53 39.04 2.68
C LEU A 202 18.26 39.75 1.54
N GLY A 203 19.33 40.46 1.86
CA GLY A 203 20.22 41.09 0.90
C GLY A 203 21.48 40.28 0.64
N ALA A 204 22.35 40.84 -0.23
CA ALA A 204 23.64 40.26 -0.54
C ALA A 204 24.46 39.97 0.72
N ARG A 205 25.17 38.83 0.73
CA ARG A 205 26.04 38.38 1.83
C ARG A 205 25.29 38.18 3.16
N GLY A 206 23.99 37.90 3.11
CA GLY A 206 23.19 37.52 4.28
C GLY A 206 22.68 38.69 5.12
N ILE A 207 22.88 39.94 4.69
CA ILE A 207 22.37 41.11 5.38
C ILE A 207 20.83 41.08 5.43
N LYS A 208 20.24 41.57 6.51
CA LYS A 208 18.78 41.68 6.66
C LYS A 208 18.38 43.14 6.77
N PHE A 209 17.42 43.59 5.96
CA PHE A 209 16.96 44.97 5.97
C PHE A 209 15.45 45.09 5.79
N SER A 210 14.89 46.25 6.14
CA SER A 210 13.49 46.60 5.85
C SER A 210 13.41 47.77 4.88
N ILE A 211 12.35 47.85 4.07
CA ILE A 211 12.08 49.05 3.26
C ILE A 211 11.82 50.25 4.18
N PHE A 212 12.47 51.38 3.90
CA PHE A 212 12.28 52.64 4.64
C PHE A 212 10.80 53.08 4.59
N PRO A 213 10.20 53.54 5.71
CA PRO A 213 8.78 53.89 5.75
C PRO A 213 8.35 54.96 4.72
N GLY A 214 9.27 55.84 4.33
CA GLY A 214 9.00 56.90 3.36
C GLY A 214 9.03 56.49 1.88
N SER A 215 9.33 55.22 1.57
CA SER A 215 9.35 54.68 0.20
C SER A 215 7.94 54.40 -0.32
N GLY A 216 7.72 54.64 -1.62
CA GLY A 216 6.46 54.28 -2.29
C GLY A 216 6.15 52.78 -2.22
N LEU A 217 7.17 51.94 -2.04
CA LEU A 217 7.06 50.49 -2.00
C LEU A 217 6.82 49.91 -0.60
N LYS A 218 6.77 50.74 0.44
CA LYS A 218 6.59 50.25 1.82
C LYS A 218 5.29 49.43 1.99
N LYS A 219 4.26 49.78 1.22
CA LYS A 219 2.96 49.09 1.23
C LYS A 219 2.93 47.87 0.32
N SER A 220 3.48 47.96 -0.91
CA SER A 220 3.41 46.89 -1.92
C SER A 220 4.33 45.70 -1.60
N ARG A 221 5.49 45.96 -0.98
CA ARG A 221 6.44 44.94 -0.49
C ARG A 221 6.73 43.83 -1.52
N PRO A 222 7.27 44.17 -2.70
CA PRO A 222 7.52 43.22 -3.78
C PRO A 222 8.51 42.12 -3.35
N LYS A 223 8.49 40.97 -4.04
CA LYS A 223 9.36 39.84 -3.71
C LYS A 223 10.84 40.17 -3.88
N TRP A 224 11.19 40.93 -4.91
CA TRP A 224 12.55 41.35 -5.21
C TRP A 224 12.64 42.86 -5.29
N VAL A 225 13.70 43.41 -4.70
CA VAL A 225 13.99 44.83 -4.69
C VAL A 225 15.43 45.13 -5.05
N LEU A 226 15.61 46.29 -5.68
CA LEU A 226 16.89 46.98 -5.83
C LEU A 226 16.89 48.23 -4.94
N THR A 227 18.00 48.53 -4.30
CA THR A 227 18.09 49.70 -3.39
C THR A 227 19.33 50.54 -3.70
N SER A 228 19.25 51.86 -3.53
CA SER A 228 20.43 52.72 -3.75
C SER A 228 21.43 52.62 -2.60
N GLU A 229 20.94 52.53 -1.37
CA GLU A 229 21.74 52.52 -0.15
C GLU A 229 21.02 51.77 0.97
N LEU A 230 21.81 51.26 1.91
CA LEU A 230 21.35 50.64 3.15
C LEU A 230 21.89 51.49 4.30
N VAL A 231 20.98 52.04 5.10
CA VAL A 231 21.32 52.97 6.19
C VAL A 231 20.82 52.42 7.52
N GLU A 232 21.74 52.30 8.48
CA GLU A 232 21.43 51.83 9.82
C GLU A 232 20.98 53.00 10.71
N THR A 233 19.79 52.86 11.30
CA THR A 233 19.26 53.83 12.28
C THR A 233 18.76 53.07 13.51
N THR A 234 17.45 52.76 13.59
CA THR A 234 16.89 51.81 14.58
C THR A 234 17.01 50.36 14.12
N LYS A 235 17.01 50.16 12.80
CA LYS A 235 17.36 48.92 12.10
C LYS A 235 17.95 49.30 10.75
N LEU A 236 18.49 48.32 10.03
CA LEU A 236 18.98 48.53 8.67
C LEU A 236 17.80 48.78 7.72
N TYR A 237 17.76 49.98 7.13
CA TYR A 237 16.72 50.38 6.18
C TYR A 237 17.27 50.54 4.77
N ALA A 238 16.55 50.01 3.80
CA ALA A 238 16.75 50.30 2.39
C ALA A 238 16.10 51.63 2.00
N ARG A 239 16.90 52.52 1.39
CA ARG A 239 16.45 53.82 0.87
C ARG A 239 16.61 53.87 -0.64
N CYS A 240 15.67 54.57 -1.27
CA CYS A 240 15.44 54.58 -2.72
C CYS A 240 15.33 53.15 -3.27
N VAL A 241 14.13 52.60 -3.23
CA VAL A 241 13.84 51.20 -3.55
C VAL A 241 13.09 51.09 -4.87
N ALA A 242 13.38 50.06 -5.66
CA ALA A 242 12.61 49.68 -6.83
C ALA A 242 12.21 48.21 -6.82
N LYS A 243 11.05 47.90 -7.38
CA LYS A 243 10.70 46.52 -7.74
C LYS A 243 11.55 46.10 -8.94
N ILE A 244 12.10 44.88 -8.90
CA ILE A 244 12.80 44.25 -10.01
C ILE A 244 12.30 42.83 -10.21
N GLU A 245 12.64 42.23 -11.36
CA GLU A 245 12.47 40.79 -11.60
C GLU A 245 13.84 40.08 -11.55
N PRO A 246 13.94 38.89 -10.93
CA PRO A 246 15.21 38.20 -10.70
C PRO A 246 15.91 37.74 -11.99
N GLU A 247 15.16 37.46 -13.06
CA GLU A 247 15.70 37.09 -14.37
C GLU A 247 16.60 38.17 -14.99
N TRP A 248 16.48 39.43 -14.57
CA TRP A 248 17.35 40.52 -15.02
C TRP A 248 18.76 40.41 -14.44
N VAL A 249 18.92 39.72 -13.30
CA VAL A 249 20.16 39.71 -12.52
C VAL A 249 21.23 38.85 -13.17
N GLU A 250 20.90 37.62 -13.59
CA GLU A 250 21.89 36.67 -14.12
C GLU A 250 22.60 37.18 -15.40
N PRO A 251 21.92 37.78 -16.39
CA PRO A 251 22.61 38.34 -17.56
C PRO A 251 23.60 39.46 -17.21
N ILE A 252 23.28 40.31 -16.24
CA ILE A 252 24.11 41.44 -15.81
C ILE A 252 25.30 40.95 -14.96
N ALA A 253 25.07 39.94 -14.12
CA ALA A 253 26.02 39.44 -13.13
C ALA A 253 26.65 38.08 -13.50
N LYS A 254 26.59 37.69 -14.78
CA LYS A 254 26.94 36.33 -15.24
C LYS A 254 28.29 35.82 -14.74
N THR A 255 29.31 36.68 -14.71
CA THR A 255 30.68 36.31 -14.31
C THR A 255 30.88 36.12 -12.81
N ILE A 256 29.98 36.65 -11.98
CA ILE A 256 30.05 36.62 -10.51
C ILE A 256 28.96 35.76 -9.88
N CYS A 257 27.97 35.33 -10.68
CA CYS A 257 27.02 34.29 -10.30
C CYS A 257 27.73 32.95 -10.08
N LYS A 258 27.28 32.20 -9.06
CA LYS A 258 27.75 30.86 -8.76
C LYS A 258 26.67 29.84 -9.06
N SER A 259 26.96 28.94 -9.98
CA SER A 259 26.13 27.77 -10.28
C SER A 259 26.46 26.61 -9.35
N HIS A 260 25.43 25.98 -8.83
CA HIS A 260 25.51 24.76 -8.02
C HIS A 260 24.65 23.70 -8.68
N PHE A 261 25.28 22.60 -9.10
CA PHE A 261 24.60 21.46 -9.72
C PHE A 261 24.34 20.39 -8.66
N TYR A 262 23.16 19.78 -8.68
CA TYR A 262 22.79 18.74 -7.72
C TYR A 262 21.78 17.76 -8.32
N GLU A 263 21.62 16.61 -7.64
CA GLU A 263 20.75 15.50 -8.04
C GLU A 263 21.00 15.03 -9.49
N PRO A 264 22.24 14.76 -9.94
CA PRO A 264 22.41 14.26 -11.30
C PRO A 264 21.72 12.88 -11.44
N HIS A 265 20.92 12.70 -12.50
CA HIS A 265 20.16 11.47 -12.74
C HIS A 265 19.88 11.25 -14.24
N TRP A 266 19.56 10.01 -14.60
CA TRP A 266 19.15 9.67 -15.96
C TRP A 266 17.70 10.09 -16.27
N GLU A 267 17.50 10.90 -17.32
CA GLU A 267 16.17 11.26 -17.83
C GLU A 267 15.89 10.51 -19.14
N LYS A 268 15.10 9.44 -19.05
CA LYS A 268 14.82 8.51 -20.16
C LYS A 268 14.26 9.18 -21.42
N ASP A 269 13.36 10.15 -21.27
CA ASP A 269 12.69 10.81 -22.41
C ASP A 269 13.64 11.72 -23.20
N ARG A 270 14.60 12.35 -22.50
CA ARG A 270 15.65 13.15 -23.14
C ARG A 270 16.81 12.29 -23.65
N GLY A 271 17.00 11.12 -23.05
CA GLY A 271 18.11 10.24 -23.37
C GLY A 271 19.47 10.82 -22.93
N GLU A 272 19.51 11.60 -21.86
CA GLU A 272 20.75 12.15 -21.30
C GLU A 272 20.69 12.20 -19.77
N VAL A 273 21.86 12.29 -19.13
CA VAL A 273 21.94 12.61 -17.70
C VAL A 273 21.75 14.10 -17.51
N VAL A 274 20.79 14.46 -16.68
CA VAL A 274 20.49 15.87 -16.35
C VAL A 274 20.72 16.13 -14.87
N ALA A 275 20.99 17.39 -14.56
CA ALA A 275 21.11 17.88 -13.19
C ALA A 275 20.31 19.16 -12.99
N TRP A 276 20.12 19.53 -11.72
CA TRP A 276 19.44 20.73 -11.30
C TRP A 276 20.50 21.77 -11.07
N GLU A 277 20.39 22.89 -11.76
CA GLU A 277 21.24 24.03 -11.52
C GLU A 277 20.50 25.06 -10.67
N ARG A 278 21.12 25.44 -9.55
CA ARG A 278 20.76 26.61 -8.77
C ARG A 278 21.82 27.68 -8.98
N VAL A 279 21.41 28.86 -9.41
CA VAL A 279 22.30 30.01 -9.61
C VAL A 279 22.13 30.99 -8.47
N THR A 280 23.24 31.34 -7.82
CA THR A 280 23.25 32.28 -6.69
C THR A 280 24.12 33.49 -6.98
N LEU A 281 23.73 34.66 -6.45
CA LEU A 281 24.54 35.86 -6.44
C LEU A 281 24.66 36.36 -5.01
N TYR A 282 25.88 36.40 -4.45
CA TYR A 282 26.13 36.80 -3.06
C TYR A 282 25.24 36.09 -2.02
N GLY A 283 24.91 34.82 -2.25
CA GLY A 283 24.03 34.04 -1.37
C GLY A 283 22.53 34.18 -1.64
N LEU A 284 22.11 35.06 -2.57
CA LEU A 284 20.73 35.17 -3.01
C LEU A 284 20.43 34.16 -4.13
N PRO A 285 19.36 33.36 -4.06
CA PRO A 285 18.99 32.40 -5.10
C PRO A 285 18.30 33.10 -6.28
N ILE A 286 19.08 33.45 -7.31
CA ILE A 286 18.58 34.13 -8.52
C ILE A 286 17.76 33.15 -9.37
N VAL A 287 18.35 32.00 -9.68
CA VAL A 287 17.66 30.88 -10.33
C VAL A 287 17.54 29.78 -9.28
N PRO A 288 16.34 29.56 -8.71
CA PRO A 288 16.18 28.57 -7.65
C PRO A 288 16.38 27.14 -8.16
N ARG A 289 15.95 26.85 -9.40
CA ARG A 289 16.08 25.55 -10.06
C ARG A 289 15.88 25.70 -11.58
N ARG A 290 16.82 25.18 -12.37
CA ARG A 290 16.63 24.90 -13.81
C ARG A 290 17.27 23.57 -14.18
N THR A 291 16.70 22.86 -15.15
CA THR A 291 17.25 21.59 -15.64
C THR A 291 18.37 21.88 -16.65
N VAL A 292 19.50 21.20 -16.51
CA VAL A 292 20.64 21.29 -17.44
C VAL A 292 21.18 19.92 -17.82
N SER A 293 21.76 19.81 -19.02
CA SER A 293 22.48 18.62 -19.46
C SER A 293 23.75 18.46 -18.62
N TYR A 294 23.81 17.41 -17.80
CA TYR A 294 24.90 17.20 -16.86
C TYR A 294 26.18 16.71 -17.53
N GLY A 295 26.06 16.04 -18.67
CA GLY A 295 27.23 15.63 -19.46
C GLY A 295 28.13 16.79 -19.89
N ARG A 296 27.60 18.02 -19.99
CA ARG A 296 28.40 19.24 -20.25
C ARG A 296 29.10 19.80 -19.01
N VAL A 297 28.62 19.44 -17.83
CA VAL A 297 29.13 19.91 -16.54
C VAL A 297 30.17 18.94 -16.00
N ASN A 298 29.81 17.66 -15.90
CA ASN A 298 30.68 16.59 -15.44
C ASN A 298 30.47 15.33 -16.30
N PRO A 299 31.20 15.18 -17.43
CA PRO A 299 31.01 14.06 -18.35
C PRO A 299 31.35 12.70 -17.72
N GLN A 300 32.32 12.64 -16.80
CA GLN A 300 32.74 11.41 -16.15
C GLN A 300 31.64 10.85 -15.25
N GLU A 301 31.12 11.66 -14.34
CA GLU A 301 30.02 11.24 -13.45
C GLU A 301 28.73 10.99 -14.25
N ALA A 302 28.46 11.79 -15.29
CA ALA A 302 27.34 11.54 -16.18
C ALA A 302 27.44 10.18 -16.88
N ARG A 303 28.63 9.73 -17.26
CA ARG A 303 28.81 8.38 -17.83
C ARG A 303 28.53 7.29 -16.78
N GLU A 304 29.04 7.43 -15.56
CA GLU A 304 28.79 6.48 -14.48
C GLU A 304 27.28 6.33 -14.21
N ILE A 305 26.58 7.45 -14.14
CA ILE A 305 25.12 7.50 -13.97
C ILE A 305 24.41 6.89 -15.18
N PHE A 306 24.82 7.21 -16.40
CA PHE A 306 24.24 6.61 -17.61
C PHE A 306 24.36 5.08 -17.61
N ILE A 307 25.53 4.54 -17.29
CA ILE A 307 25.74 3.09 -17.26
C ILE A 307 24.88 2.45 -16.17
N ARG A 308 24.89 3.02 -14.96
CA ARG A 308 24.16 2.47 -13.82
C ARG A 308 22.65 2.60 -14.01
N GLU A 309 22.16 3.83 -14.14
CA GLU A 309 20.72 4.14 -14.12
C GLU A 309 20.03 3.94 -15.46
N ALA A 310 20.72 3.90 -16.60
CA ALA A 310 20.08 3.64 -17.90
C ALA A 310 20.31 2.19 -18.36
N LEU A 311 21.57 1.75 -18.42
CA LEU A 311 21.91 0.44 -18.99
C LEU A 311 21.72 -0.71 -18.01
N ALA A 312 22.21 -0.58 -16.78
CA ALA A 312 22.19 -1.68 -15.81
C ALA A 312 20.81 -1.93 -15.20
N THR A 313 20.06 -0.87 -14.90
CA THR A 313 18.66 -0.94 -14.38
C THR A 313 17.59 -1.10 -15.46
N PHE A 314 18.00 -1.27 -16.72
CA PHE A 314 17.12 -1.41 -17.86
C PHE A 314 16.16 -0.21 -18.15
N GLN A 315 16.58 1.04 -17.89
CA GLN A 315 15.82 2.29 -18.18
C GLN A 315 16.25 3.03 -19.47
N PHE A 316 16.89 2.33 -20.39
CA PHE A 316 17.36 2.83 -21.68
C PHE A 316 16.44 2.36 -22.82
N THR A 317 16.32 3.18 -23.87
CA THR A 317 15.54 2.84 -25.07
C THR A 317 16.50 2.66 -26.23
N THR A 318 16.53 1.46 -26.82
CA THR A 318 17.48 1.10 -27.88
C THR A 318 16.87 0.11 -28.86
N ARG A 319 17.39 0.10 -30.09
CA ARG A 319 17.07 -0.91 -31.12
C ARG A 319 18.05 -2.09 -31.11
N GLY A 320 19.09 -2.05 -30.30
CA GLY A 320 20.10 -3.11 -30.21
C GLY A 320 19.53 -4.38 -29.57
N GLY A 321 19.66 -5.52 -30.26
CA GLY A 321 19.12 -6.80 -29.78
C GLY A 321 19.75 -7.30 -28.47
N PHE A 322 20.96 -6.85 -28.15
CA PHE A 322 21.67 -7.18 -26.90
C PHE A 322 20.85 -6.81 -25.66
N TYR A 323 20.10 -5.71 -25.72
CA TYR A 323 19.48 -5.12 -24.54
C TYR A 323 18.30 -5.97 -24.05
N GLN A 324 17.47 -6.42 -24.98
CA GLN A 324 16.39 -7.35 -24.68
C GLN A 324 16.94 -8.71 -24.22
N HIS A 325 17.99 -9.22 -24.88
CA HIS A 325 18.67 -10.45 -24.47
C HIS A 325 19.22 -10.36 -23.04
N ASN A 326 19.96 -9.29 -22.71
CA ASN A 326 20.52 -9.09 -21.37
C ASN A 326 19.40 -8.97 -20.32
N ARG A 327 18.29 -8.29 -20.64
CA ARG A 327 17.14 -8.17 -19.74
C ARG A 327 16.47 -9.51 -19.48
N ASP A 328 16.25 -10.31 -20.52
CA ASP A 328 15.69 -11.64 -20.38
C ASP A 328 16.63 -12.56 -19.59
N LEU A 329 17.94 -12.48 -19.84
CA LEU A 329 18.95 -13.25 -19.11
C LEU A 329 18.97 -12.90 -17.60
N VAL A 330 18.95 -11.62 -17.23
CA VAL A 330 18.88 -11.19 -15.83
C VAL A 330 17.60 -11.70 -15.17
N ARG A 331 16.44 -11.52 -15.83
CA ARG A 331 15.16 -12.03 -15.34
C ARG A 331 15.18 -13.55 -15.14
N ASP A 332 15.76 -14.29 -16.07
CA ASP A 332 15.83 -15.74 -15.99
C ASP A 332 16.72 -16.20 -14.82
N ILE A 333 17.79 -15.47 -14.51
CA ILE A 333 18.66 -15.74 -13.36
C ILE A 333 17.96 -15.36 -12.03
N GLU A 334 17.26 -14.22 -11.96
CA GLU A 334 16.42 -13.84 -10.80
C GLU A 334 15.32 -14.89 -10.51
N GLN A 335 14.70 -15.43 -11.55
CA GLN A 335 13.73 -16.52 -11.39
C GLN A 335 14.37 -17.78 -10.82
N LEU A 336 15.62 -18.09 -11.18
CA LEU A 336 16.36 -19.22 -10.61
C LEU A 336 16.73 -18.99 -9.15
N GLU A 337 17.02 -17.76 -8.74
CA GLU A 337 17.20 -17.40 -7.31
C GLU A 337 15.93 -17.67 -6.52
N HIS A 338 14.79 -17.17 -7.00
CA HIS A 338 13.51 -17.38 -6.35
C HIS A 338 13.13 -18.86 -6.27
N LYS A 339 13.40 -19.65 -7.32
CA LYS A 339 13.15 -21.09 -7.32
C LYS A 339 14.06 -21.81 -6.32
N SER A 340 15.37 -21.54 -6.38
CA SER A 340 16.39 -22.24 -5.59
C SER A 340 16.50 -21.79 -4.13
N ARG A 341 15.83 -20.68 -3.78
CA ARG A 341 15.92 -20.02 -2.46
C ARG A 341 17.36 -19.71 -2.04
N ARG A 342 18.22 -19.42 -3.02
CA ARG A 342 19.62 -19.01 -2.81
C ARG A 342 19.80 -17.59 -3.36
N PRO A 343 19.96 -16.57 -2.49
CA PRO A 343 20.10 -15.17 -2.90
C PRO A 343 21.49 -14.82 -3.45
N ASP A 344 22.38 -15.82 -3.57
CA ASP A 344 23.76 -15.66 -4.04
C ASP A 344 23.95 -16.16 -5.48
N VAL A 345 22.87 -16.33 -6.27
CA VAL A 345 22.95 -16.92 -7.64
C VAL A 345 23.03 -15.84 -8.72
N LEU A 346 22.34 -14.72 -8.54
CA LEU A 346 22.43 -13.53 -9.39
C LEU A 346 23.60 -12.69 -8.92
N VAL A 347 24.40 -12.23 -9.87
CA VAL A 347 25.44 -11.26 -9.56
C VAL A 347 24.80 -9.90 -9.27
N ASP A 348 25.28 -9.30 -8.18
CA ASP A 348 25.12 -7.90 -7.76
C ASP A 348 25.01 -6.95 -8.98
N GLU A 349 24.09 -5.96 -8.92
CA GLU A 349 23.88 -4.92 -9.95
C GLU A 349 25.22 -4.31 -10.41
N GLN A 350 26.17 -4.26 -9.49
CA GLN A 350 27.55 -3.86 -9.70
C GLN A 350 28.26 -4.59 -10.86
N ALA A 351 28.04 -5.88 -11.11
CA ALA A 351 28.74 -6.56 -12.22
C ALA A 351 28.11 -6.25 -13.59
N ILE A 352 26.83 -5.91 -13.63
CA ILE A 352 26.19 -5.41 -14.85
C ILE A 352 26.83 -4.04 -15.19
N VAL A 353 27.03 -3.20 -14.18
CA VAL A 353 27.76 -1.93 -14.33
C VAL A 353 29.19 -2.17 -14.81
N GLU A 354 29.96 -3.05 -14.17
CA GLU A 354 31.34 -3.38 -14.55
C GLU A 354 31.44 -3.96 -15.97
N PHE A 355 30.48 -4.78 -16.39
CA PHE A 355 30.42 -5.30 -17.76
C PHE A 355 30.32 -4.17 -18.78
N TYR A 356 29.40 -3.23 -18.59
CA TYR A 356 29.24 -2.10 -19.50
C TYR A 356 30.41 -1.10 -19.40
N ASP A 357 30.90 -0.84 -18.19
CA ASP A 357 32.03 0.07 -17.94
C ASP A 357 33.31 -0.36 -18.66
N ALA A 358 33.59 -1.67 -18.68
CA ALA A 358 34.76 -2.23 -19.35
C ALA A 358 34.72 -2.11 -20.89
N ILE A 359 33.55 -1.87 -21.48
CA ILE A 359 33.33 -1.89 -22.94
C ILE A 359 33.09 -0.48 -23.48
N ILE A 360 32.29 0.33 -22.78
CA ILE A 360 31.83 1.63 -23.26
C ILE A 360 32.94 2.69 -23.09
N PRO A 361 33.34 3.41 -24.16
CA PRO A 361 34.29 4.52 -24.08
C PRO A 361 33.94 5.61 -23.05
N GLN A 362 34.96 6.34 -22.57
CA GLN A 362 34.84 7.34 -21.50
C GLN A 362 34.04 8.60 -21.90
N ASP A 363 33.93 8.89 -23.20
CA ASP A 363 33.23 10.05 -23.76
C ASP A 363 31.72 9.82 -23.96
N ILE A 364 31.23 8.60 -23.75
CA ILE A 364 29.84 8.23 -23.97
C ILE A 364 29.04 8.34 -22.66
N CYS A 365 28.20 9.37 -22.58
CA CYS A 365 27.38 9.67 -21.41
C CYS A 365 25.90 9.94 -21.74
N ASN A 366 25.47 9.72 -22.99
CA ASN A 366 24.08 9.93 -23.41
C ASN A 366 23.66 8.93 -24.50
N ALA A 367 22.36 8.87 -24.76
CA ALA A 367 21.76 7.95 -25.72
C ALA A 367 22.29 8.15 -27.14
N ALA A 368 22.40 9.39 -27.59
CA ALA A 368 22.79 9.70 -28.96
C ALA A 368 24.23 9.26 -29.26
N SER A 369 25.17 9.56 -28.35
CA SER A 369 26.55 9.12 -28.49
C SER A 369 26.69 7.60 -28.33
N PHE A 370 25.93 6.99 -27.41
CA PHE A 370 25.93 5.54 -27.22
C PHE A 370 25.43 4.79 -28.46
N GLU A 371 24.29 5.20 -29.04
CA GLU A 371 23.73 4.55 -30.24
C GLU A 371 24.68 4.65 -31.44
N SER A 372 25.26 5.83 -31.67
CA SER A 372 26.23 6.06 -32.75
C SER A 372 27.46 5.17 -32.60
N TRP A 373 28.00 5.06 -31.39
CA TRP A 373 29.14 4.18 -31.11
C TRP A 373 28.76 2.69 -31.22
N ARG A 374 27.62 2.28 -30.65
CA ARG A 374 27.14 0.89 -30.67
C ARG A 374 27.05 0.36 -32.09
N GLU A 375 26.45 1.12 -33.01
CA GLU A 375 26.32 0.71 -34.42
C GLU A 375 27.67 0.45 -35.09
N GLN A 376 28.72 1.18 -34.71
CA GLN A 376 30.08 0.96 -35.21
C GLN A 376 30.75 -0.23 -34.52
N ALA A 377 30.60 -0.36 -33.21
CA ALA A 377 31.17 -1.44 -32.42
C ALA A 377 30.57 -2.81 -32.81
N GLU A 378 29.25 -2.90 -32.99
CA GLU A 378 28.55 -4.13 -33.39
C GLU A 378 28.89 -4.57 -34.81
N LYS A 379 29.27 -3.65 -35.71
CA LYS A 379 29.80 -4.03 -37.05
C LYS A 379 31.13 -4.77 -36.95
N GLN A 380 31.97 -4.43 -35.98
CA GLN A 380 33.25 -5.10 -35.76
C GLN A 380 33.08 -6.38 -34.94
N GLN A 381 32.25 -6.34 -33.90
CA GLN A 381 31.98 -7.45 -33.01
C GLN A 381 30.49 -7.53 -32.66
N PRO A 382 29.68 -8.33 -33.40
CA PRO A 382 28.22 -8.35 -33.29
C PRO A 382 27.65 -8.68 -31.90
N LYS A 383 28.42 -9.37 -31.06
CA LYS A 383 28.01 -9.79 -29.71
C LYS A 383 28.75 -9.09 -28.58
N ILE A 384 29.37 -7.93 -28.84
CA ILE A 384 30.21 -7.24 -27.86
C ILE A 384 29.45 -6.86 -26.57
N LEU A 385 28.17 -6.48 -26.69
CA LEU A 385 27.31 -6.11 -25.55
C LEU A 385 26.41 -7.25 -25.02
N TRP A 386 26.57 -8.48 -25.53
CA TRP A 386 25.72 -9.60 -25.12
C TRP A 386 26.32 -10.29 -23.89
N MET A 387 25.62 -10.18 -22.77
CA MET A 387 26.00 -10.84 -21.52
C MET A 387 25.81 -12.36 -21.63
N THR A 388 26.63 -13.09 -20.87
CA THR A 388 26.57 -14.54 -20.75
C THR A 388 26.25 -14.92 -19.31
N ARG A 389 25.58 -16.07 -19.16
CA ARG A 389 25.18 -16.60 -17.86
C ARG A 389 26.39 -16.79 -16.92
N ASP A 390 27.52 -17.27 -17.43
CA ASP A 390 28.75 -17.48 -16.65
C ASP A 390 29.33 -16.18 -16.06
N LYS A 391 29.10 -15.03 -16.71
CA LYS A 391 29.52 -13.72 -16.18
C LYS A 391 28.58 -13.18 -15.10
N LEU A 392 27.34 -13.65 -15.08
CA LEU A 392 26.26 -13.18 -14.20
C LEU A 392 25.90 -14.17 -13.08
N MET A 393 26.63 -15.29 -12.93
CA MET A 393 26.42 -16.27 -11.87
C MET A 393 27.68 -16.47 -11.01
N ARG A 394 27.51 -16.56 -9.69
CA ARG A 394 28.54 -17.09 -8.79
C ARG A 394 28.55 -18.62 -8.89
N HIS A 395 29.72 -19.24 -9.10
CA HIS A 395 29.86 -20.70 -9.30
C HIS A 395 29.15 -21.49 -8.16
N GLY A 396 28.09 -22.25 -8.49
CA GLY A 396 27.36 -23.06 -7.49
C GLY A 396 25.90 -23.45 -7.79
N ALA A 397 25.32 -23.05 -8.93
CA ALA A 397 23.88 -23.25 -9.22
C ALA A 397 23.55 -24.23 -10.37
N ASP A 398 24.50 -25.06 -10.79
CA ASP A 398 24.33 -25.98 -11.93
C ASP A 398 23.34 -27.14 -11.69
N GLN A 399 22.75 -27.26 -10.50
CA GLN A 399 21.88 -28.39 -10.12
C GLN A 399 20.38 -28.05 -9.96
N VAL A 400 19.94 -26.85 -10.32
CA VAL A 400 18.51 -26.46 -10.25
C VAL A 400 17.81 -26.90 -11.55
N THR A 401 17.16 -28.06 -11.54
CA THR A 401 16.41 -28.58 -12.71
C THR A 401 14.94 -28.16 -12.68
N ALA A 402 14.30 -28.11 -13.85
CA ALA A 402 12.87 -27.84 -13.99
C ALA A 402 11.99 -28.89 -13.26
N ASP A 403 12.50 -30.11 -13.09
CA ASP A 403 11.79 -31.19 -12.40
C ASP A 403 11.66 -30.94 -10.89
N LEU A 404 12.63 -30.25 -10.28
CA LEU A 404 12.58 -29.88 -8.86
C LEU A 404 11.63 -28.71 -8.60
N TYR A 405 11.54 -27.78 -9.56
CA TYR A 405 10.73 -26.56 -9.46
C TYR A 405 9.85 -26.38 -10.71
N PRO A 406 8.82 -27.23 -10.86
CA PRO A 406 7.97 -27.24 -12.06
C PRO A 406 7.14 -25.95 -12.19
N GLU A 407 6.84 -25.54 -13.42
CA GLU A 407 5.97 -24.37 -13.65
C GLU A 407 4.49 -24.66 -13.38
N GLN A 408 4.12 -25.94 -13.31
CA GLN A 408 2.74 -26.40 -13.11
C GLN A 408 2.74 -27.67 -12.26
N MET A 409 1.72 -27.82 -11.39
CA MET A 409 1.43 -29.07 -10.70
C MET A 409 0.10 -29.65 -11.19
N THR A 410 -0.03 -30.98 -11.21
CA THR A 410 -1.30 -31.63 -11.57
C THR A 410 -2.02 -32.08 -10.32
N VAL A 411 -3.23 -31.56 -10.09
CA VAL A 411 -4.08 -31.89 -8.94
C VAL A 411 -5.48 -32.23 -9.46
N ALA A 412 -6.04 -33.37 -9.03
CA ALA A 412 -7.34 -33.87 -9.49
C ALA A 412 -7.48 -33.91 -11.04
N GLY A 413 -6.38 -34.20 -11.76
CA GLY A 413 -6.36 -34.22 -13.23
C GLY A 413 -6.22 -32.85 -13.90
N VAL A 414 -6.12 -31.76 -13.14
CA VAL A 414 -5.98 -30.38 -13.65
C VAL A 414 -4.57 -29.85 -13.44
N LYS A 415 -3.99 -29.23 -14.48
CA LYS A 415 -2.70 -28.53 -14.40
C LYS A 415 -2.88 -27.11 -13.84
N LEU A 416 -2.34 -26.86 -12.66
CA LEU A 416 -2.38 -25.59 -11.95
C LEU A 416 -1.02 -24.87 -12.05
N PRO A 417 -0.96 -23.60 -12.49
CA PRO A 417 0.28 -22.84 -12.57
C PRO A 417 0.90 -22.55 -11.20
N LEU A 418 2.24 -22.61 -11.14
CA LEU A 418 3.04 -22.32 -9.96
C LEU A 418 3.89 -21.06 -10.16
N LYS A 419 4.04 -20.29 -9.08
CA LYS A 419 4.94 -19.14 -9.00
C LYS A 419 5.80 -19.24 -7.76
N TYR A 420 7.08 -18.98 -7.89
CA TYR A 420 8.07 -19.04 -6.81
C TYR A 420 8.51 -17.64 -6.42
N ARG A 421 8.68 -17.40 -5.12
CA ARG A 421 9.30 -16.20 -4.58
C ARG A 421 10.18 -16.60 -3.41
N PHE A 422 11.41 -16.10 -3.40
CA PHE A 422 12.30 -16.21 -2.24
C PHE A 422 12.50 -14.83 -1.66
N GLU A 423 11.80 -14.55 -0.56
CA GLU A 423 11.92 -13.29 0.16
C GLU A 423 11.53 -13.53 1.62
N PRO A 424 12.50 -13.95 2.45
CA PRO A 424 12.24 -14.30 3.85
C PRO A 424 11.51 -13.15 4.59
N GLY A 425 10.37 -13.47 5.19
CA GLY A 425 9.52 -12.50 5.91
C GLY A 425 8.39 -11.88 5.07
N HIS A 426 8.41 -12.03 3.74
CA HIS A 426 7.31 -11.60 2.89
C HIS A 426 6.16 -12.63 2.90
N SER A 427 4.90 -12.18 2.85
CA SER A 427 3.70 -13.06 2.89
C SER A 427 3.68 -14.11 1.77
N LEU A 428 4.18 -13.72 0.59
CA LEU A 428 4.31 -14.54 -0.61
C LEU A 428 5.54 -15.47 -0.67
N ASP A 429 6.38 -15.53 0.38
CA ASP A 429 7.59 -16.37 0.36
C ASP A 429 7.28 -17.87 0.14
N GLY A 430 8.02 -18.54 -0.73
CA GLY A 430 7.80 -19.93 -1.12
C GLY A 430 7.05 -20.10 -2.44
N VAL A 431 6.18 -21.11 -2.50
CA VAL A 431 5.44 -21.48 -3.72
C VAL A 431 3.98 -21.03 -3.63
N THR A 432 3.50 -20.40 -4.70
CA THR A 432 2.10 -20.00 -4.88
C THR A 432 1.49 -20.76 -6.04
N VAL A 433 0.38 -21.47 -5.80
CA VAL A 433 -0.44 -22.12 -6.83
C VAL A 433 -1.59 -21.20 -7.23
N THR A 434 -1.82 -21.05 -8.53
CA THR A 434 -2.98 -20.31 -9.06
C THR A 434 -4.14 -21.26 -9.31
N VAL A 435 -5.26 -21.00 -8.65
CA VAL A 435 -6.46 -21.86 -8.67
C VAL A 435 -7.63 -21.10 -9.29
N PRO A 436 -8.22 -21.62 -10.39
CA PRO A 436 -9.49 -21.10 -10.91
C PRO A 436 -10.63 -21.26 -9.89
N LEU A 437 -11.47 -20.23 -9.75
CA LEU A 437 -12.58 -20.21 -8.79
C LEU A 437 -13.49 -21.45 -8.88
N ALA A 438 -13.81 -21.93 -10.08
CA ALA A 438 -14.67 -23.08 -10.32
C ALA A 438 -14.13 -24.43 -9.78
N LEU A 439 -12.84 -24.51 -9.47
CA LEU A 439 -12.20 -25.72 -8.93
C LEU A 439 -12.07 -25.68 -7.40
N LEU A 440 -12.28 -24.52 -6.77
CA LEU A 440 -11.94 -24.29 -5.37
C LEU A 440 -12.54 -25.34 -4.42
N ASN A 441 -13.82 -25.67 -4.60
CA ASN A 441 -14.53 -26.58 -3.70
C ASN A 441 -14.14 -28.06 -3.89
N GLN A 442 -13.52 -28.43 -5.02
CA GLN A 442 -13.08 -29.79 -5.33
C GLN A 442 -11.66 -30.11 -4.83
N LEU A 443 -10.90 -29.09 -4.42
CA LEU A 443 -9.50 -29.25 -4.01
C LEU A 443 -9.41 -29.61 -2.54
N GLU A 444 -8.61 -30.61 -2.19
CA GLU A 444 -8.39 -30.99 -0.80
C GLU A 444 -7.00 -30.53 -0.33
N PRO A 445 -6.87 -29.95 0.89
CA PRO A 445 -5.59 -29.43 1.40
C PRO A 445 -4.44 -30.45 1.34
N GLU A 446 -4.73 -31.71 1.58
CA GLU A 446 -3.78 -32.83 1.60
C GLU A 446 -3.05 -33.00 0.25
N GLN A 447 -3.68 -32.59 -0.85
CA GLN A 447 -3.08 -32.66 -2.19
C GLN A 447 -1.90 -31.69 -2.36
N PHE A 448 -1.82 -30.65 -1.52
CA PHE A 448 -0.79 -29.61 -1.58
C PHE A 448 0.25 -29.74 -0.47
N ASP A 449 0.08 -30.70 0.44
CA ASP A 449 0.98 -30.88 1.58
C ASP A 449 2.40 -31.27 1.15
N TRP A 450 2.55 -31.98 0.04
CA TRP A 450 3.87 -32.34 -0.48
C TRP A 450 4.59 -31.16 -1.17
N LEU A 451 3.96 -29.99 -1.31
CA LEU A 451 4.53 -28.84 -2.06
C LEU A 451 5.07 -29.28 -3.44
N VAL A 452 6.29 -28.86 -3.78
CA VAL A 452 7.05 -29.30 -4.95
C VAL A 452 8.34 -30.00 -4.53
N PRO A 453 8.91 -30.87 -5.38
CA PRO A 453 10.07 -31.69 -5.01
C PRO A 453 11.26 -30.90 -4.45
N GLY A 454 11.56 -29.73 -5.03
CA GLY A 454 12.66 -28.86 -4.62
C GLY A 454 12.48 -28.21 -3.24
N MET A 455 11.26 -28.18 -2.70
CA MET A 455 10.96 -27.61 -1.37
C MET A 455 10.71 -28.67 -0.29
N LEU A 456 10.56 -29.95 -0.68
CA LEU A 456 10.25 -31.04 0.25
C LEU A 456 11.32 -31.22 1.32
N ARG A 457 12.61 -31.14 0.97
CA ARG A 457 13.71 -31.29 1.94
C ARG A 457 13.57 -30.32 3.11
N GLU A 458 13.29 -29.05 2.81
CA GLU A 458 13.17 -28.00 3.82
C GLU A 458 11.90 -28.17 4.67
N LYS A 459 10.79 -28.57 4.04
CA LYS A 459 9.54 -28.89 4.75
C LYS A 459 9.73 -30.08 5.70
N LEU A 460 10.29 -31.20 5.23
CA LEU A 460 10.56 -32.38 6.05
C LEU A 460 11.52 -32.06 7.21
N THR A 461 12.57 -31.29 6.95
CA THR A 461 13.50 -30.84 7.99
C THR A 461 12.78 -30.04 9.07
N SER A 462 11.90 -29.12 8.67
CA SER A 462 11.13 -28.27 9.59
C SER A 462 10.13 -29.09 10.42
N LEU A 463 9.43 -30.03 9.78
CA LEU A 463 8.52 -30.96 10.45
C LEU A 463 9.25 -31.83 11.48
N ILE A 464 10.39 -32.44 11.14
CA ILE A 464 11.16 -33.25 12.08
C ILE A 464 11.68 -32.38 13.25
N LYS A 465 12.09 -31.14 12.98
CA LYS A 465 12.52 -30.21 14.03
C LYS A 465 11.37 -29.82 14.97
N SER A 466 10.13 -29.78 14.48
CA SER A 466 8.95 -29.42 15.26
C SER A 466 8.41 -30.55 16.14
N LEU A 467 8.88 -31.80 15.94
CA LEU A 467 8.55 -32.92 16.81
C LEU A 467 9.01 -32.70 18.27
N PRO A 468 8.28 -33.25 19.26
CA PRO A 468 8.68 -33.29 20.66
C PRO A 468 10.10 -33.83 20.82
N LYS A 469 10.85 -33.28 21.79
CA LYS A 469 12.26 -33.65 22.06
C LYS A 469 12.46 -35.17 22.24
N THR A 470 11.46 -35.85 22.80
CA THR A 470 11.43 -37.31 23.02
C THR A 470 11.43 -38.11 21.73
N LEU A 471 10.72 -37.65 20.69
CA LEU A 471 10.64 -38.29 19.38
C LEU A 471 11.80 -37.84 18.48
N ARG A 472 12.05 -36.52 18.44
CA ARG A 472 13.06 -35.90 17.56
C ARG A 472 14.46 -36.48 17.75
N ARG A 473 14.85 -36.87 18.98
CA ARG A 473 16.19 -37.43 19.26
C ARG A 473 16.51 -38.69 18.44
N HIS A 474 15.50 -39.45 18.01
CA HIS A 474 15.67 -40.67 17.21
C HIS A 474 15.79 -40.37 15.70
N CYS A 475 15.56 -39.12 15.28
CA CYS A 475 15.68 -38.65 13.91
C CYS A 475 16.96 -37.80 13.69
N VAL A 476 17.90 -37.81 14.65
CA VAL A 476 19.16 -37.08 14.58
C VAL A 476 20.26 -38.03 14.10
N PRO A 477 21.13 -37.64 13.14
CA PRO A 477 21.20 -36.34 12.46
C PRO A 477 20.03 -36.05 11.50
N VAL A 478 19.37 -34.91 11.67
CA VAL A 478 18.18 -34.53 10.86
C VAL A 478 18.48 -34.48 9.36
N PRO A 479 19.61 -33.89 8.89
CA PRO A 479 19.90 -33.85 7.45
C PRO A 479 19.99 -35.24 6.80
N ASP A 480 20.62 -36.19 7.48
CA ASP A 480 20.79 -37.56 6.99
C ASP A 480 19.45 -38.31 7.00
N PHE A 481 18.66 -38.14 8.07
CA PHE A 481 17.34 -38.73 8.18
C PHE A 481 16.39 -38.24 7.08
N VAL A 482 16.38 -36.93 6.80
CA VAL A 482 15.58 -36.33 5.72
C VAL A 482 16.06 -36.82 4.35
N THR A 483 17.37 -36.95 4.14
CA THR A 483 17.92 -37.46 2.87
C THR A 483 17.46 -38.90 2.61
N SER A 484 17.49 -39.75 3.63
CA SER A 484 16.93 -41.11 3.53
C SER A 484 15.41 -41.08 3.31
N ALA A 485 14.67 -40.21 4.02
CA ALA A 485 13.23 -40.11 3.88
C ALA A 485 12.80 -39.70 2.47
N LEU A 486 13.49 -38.74 1.84
CA LEU A 486 13.18 -38.31 0.47
C LEU A 486 13.36 -39.42 -0.58
N THR A 487 14.16 -40.44 -0.27
CA THR A 487 14.40 -41.58 -1.17
C THR A 487 13.32 -42.64 -1.02
N ASP A 488 12.85 -42.86 0.21
CA ASP A 488 11.96 -43.97 0.57
C ASP A 488 10.47 -43.58 0.65
N LEU A 489 10.15 -42.29 0.80
CA LEU A 489 8.77 -41.82 0.92
C LEU A 489 8.03 -41.91 -0.43
N PRO A 490 6.76 -42.35 -0.43
CA PRO A 490 5.94 -42.34 -1.63
C PRO A 490 5.43 -40.92 -1.90
N ILE A 491 6.29 -40.07 -2.45
CA ILE A 491 6.01 -38.64 -2.67
C ILE A 491 4.73 -38.47 -3.51
N GLY A 492 3.75 -37.77 -2.94
CA GLY A 492 2.47 -37.48 -3.60
C GLY A 492 1.41 -38.58 -3.44
N ASP A 493 1.70 -39.67 -2.74
CA ASP A 493 0.73 -40.71 -2.41
C ASP A 493 0.27 -40.59 -0.94
N GLY A 494 -0.99 -40.20 -0.76
CA GLY A 494 -1.61 -40.00 0.55
C GLY A 494 -1.11 -38.77 1.35
N PRO A 495 -1.60 -38.60 2.60
CA PRO A 495 -1.25 -37.46 3.44
C PRO A 495 0.21 -37.48 3.90
N LEU A 496 0.93 -36.37 3.75
CA LEU A 496 2.36 -36.25 4.08
C LEU A 496 2.68 -36.67 5.52
N LEU A 497 1.90 -36.21 6.50
CA LEU A 497 2.18 -36.48 7.91
C LEU A 497 2.03 -37.96 8.27
N GLU A 498 1.11 -38.67 7.61
CA GLU A 498 0.91 -40.10 7.80
C GLU A 498 2.04 -40.91 7.16
N ALA A 499 2.43 -40.55 5.93
CA ALA A 499 3.56 -41.17 5.24
C ALA A 499 4.86 -40.97 6.05
N LEU A 500 5.12 -39.75 6.52
CA LEU A 500 6.28 -39.43 7.34
C LEU A 500 6.24 -40.11 8.71
N GLY A 501 5.08 -40.15 9.38
CA GLY A 501 4.90 -40.86 10.64
C GLY A 501 5.13 -42.37 10.51
N THR A 502 4.63 -42.97 9.42
CA THR A 502 4.86 -44.38 9.08
C THR A 502 6.34 -44.66 8.84
N TYR A 503 7.01 -43.80 8.08
CA TYR A 503 8.45 -43.88 7.83
C TYR A 503 9.26 -43.80 9.15
N ILE A 504 8.94 -42.84 10.03
CA ILE A 504 9.58 -42.72 11.34
C ILE A 504 9.36 -43.98 12.18
N ARG A 505 8.15 -44.54 12.18
CA ARG A 505 7.84 -45.77 12.92
C ARG A 505 8.63 -46.97 12.40
N GLN A 506 8.77 -47.12 11.08
CA GLN A 506 9.55 -48.20 10.48
C GLN A 506 11.04 -48.10 10.82
N ARG A 507 11.61 -46.89 10.84
CA ARG A 507 13.04 -46.66 11.12
C ARG A 507 13.40 -46.64 12.60
N THR A 508 12.50 -46.17 13.47
CA THR A 508 12.80 -45.87 14.89
C THR A 508 11.97 -46.67 15.90
N GLN A 509 10.98 -47.43 15.44
CA GLN A 509 9.96 -48.11 16.25
C GLN A 509 9.10 -47.19 17.14
N GLN A 510 9.24 -45.87 17.02
CA GLN A 510 8.42 -44.89 17.73
C GLN A 510 7.17 -44.57 16.93
N THR A 511 6.02 -44.52 17.60
CA THR A 511 4.77 -44.10 16.97
C THR A 511 4.66 -42.60 17.06
N VAL A 512 4.47 -41.95 15.92
CA VAL A 512 4.18 -40.51 15.83
C VAL A 512 2.71 -40.36 15.47
N VAL A 513 1.95 -39.64 16.28
CA VAL A 513 0.53 -39.33 16.03
C VAL A 513 0.38 -37.91 15.50
N ARG A 514 -0.79 -37.58 14.95
CA ARG A 514 -1.05 -36.24 14.38
C ARG A 514 -0.82 -35.11 15.39
N ALA A 515 -1.17 -35.34 16.66
CA ALA A 515 -0.96 -34.40 17.76
C ALA A 515 0.52 -34.13 18.11
N ASP A 516 1.46 -34.98 17.67
CA ASP A 516 2.90 -34.76 17.89
C ASP A 516 3.48 -33.71 16.93
N TRP A 517 2.79 -33.39 15.82
CA TRP A 517 3.27 -32.40 14.87
C TRP A 517 2.84 -30.99 15.30
N SER A 518 3.82 -30.18 15.71
CA SER A 518 3.59 -28.74 15.87
C SER A 518 3.68 -28.06 14.51
N MET A 519 2.56 -27.52 14.02
CA MET A 519 2.54 -26.62 12.86
C MET A 519 2.86 -25.18 13.26
N GLU A 520 2.71 -24.83 14.53
CA GLU A 520 3.09 -23.54 15.08
C GLU A 520 4.61 -23.38 15.02
N GLY A 521 5.07 -22.28 14.40
CA GLY A 521 6.49 -21.95 14.22
C GLY A 521 7.12 -22.46 12.94
N LEU A 522 6.40 -23.20 12.07
CA LEU A 522 6.88 -23.46 10.71
C LEU A 522 6.90 -22.15 9.92
N SER A 523 7.98 -21.94 9.17
CA SER A 523 8.07 -20.78 8.28
C SER A 523 7.01 -20.84 7.18
N PRO A 524 6.46 -19.69 6.73
CA PRO A 524 5.36 -19.65 5.77
C PRO A 524 5.59 -20.47 4.50
N HIS A 525 6.83 -20.48 3.98
CA HIS A 525 7.21 -21.21 2.76
C HIS A 525 7.10 -22.73 2.85
N CYS A 526 6.93 -23.30 4.06
CA CYS A 526 6.63 -24.72 4.26
C CYS A 526 5.17 -25.09 3.94
N PHE A 527 4.33 -24.10 3.62
CA PHE A 527 2.93 -24.27 3.22
C PHE A 527 2.71 -23.77 1.80
N MET A 528 1.78 -24.38 1.07
CA MET A 528 1.37 -23.87 -0.23
C MET A 528 0.63 -22.55 -0.04
N ASN A 529 0.92 -21.56 -0.88
CA ASN A 529 0.11 -20.35 -0.96
C ASN A 529 -0.88 -20.47 -2.12
N PHE A 530 -2.14 -20.16 -1.91
CA PHE A 530 -3.20 -20.30 -2.90
C PHE A 530 -3.63 -18.92 -3.39
N ARG A 531 -3.61 -18.72 -4.70
CA ARG A 531 -4.12 -17.52 -5.37
C ARG A 531 -5.36 -17.89 -6.16
N ILE A 532 -6.53 -17.43 -5.72
CA ILE A 532 -7.81 -17.73 -6.35
C ILE A 532 -8.11 -16.68 -7.41
N VAL A 533 -8.41 -17.12 -8.64
CA VAL A 533 -8.67 -16.23 -9.77
C VAL A 533 -10.02 -16.49 -10.44
N ASP A 534 -10.61 -15.43 -11.00
CA ASP A 534 -11.78 -15.51 -11.85
C ASP A 534 -11.44 -15.96 -13.29
N ASP A 535 -12.46 -16.06 -14.17
CA ASP A 535 -12.29 -16.41 -15.58
C ASP A 535 -11.43 -15.38 -16.37
N ALA A 536 -11.36 -14.13 -15.91
CA ALA A 536 -10.54 -13.06 -16.47
C ALA A 536 -9.10 -13.03 -15.90
N ARG A 537 -8.76 -13.98 -15.01
CA ARG A 537 -7.48 -14.07 -14.27
C ARG A 537 -7.22 -12.96 -13.25
N ASN A 538 -8.27 -12.24 -12.83
CA ASN A 538 -8.19 -11.30 -11.72
C ASN A 538 -8.12 -12.08 -10.41
N GLU A 539 -7.36 -11.59 -9.45
CA GLU A 539 -7.24 -12.18 -8.13
C GLU A 539 -8.46 -11.82 -7.28
N LEU A 540 -9.11 -12.84 -6.72
CA LEU A 540 -10.28 -12.68 -5.84
C LEU A 540 -9.88 -12.76 -4.37
N ALA A 541 -9.01 -13.71 -4.03
CA ALA A 541 -8.45 -13.87 -2.70
C ALA A 541 -7.13 -14.64 -2.78
N MET A 542 -6.34 -14.51 -1.72
CA MET A 542 -5.08 -15.23 -1.59
C MET A 542 -4.80 -15.56 -0.13
N GLY A 543 -4.25 -16.75 0.12
CA GLY A 543 -3.92 -17.20 1.47
C GLY A 543 -3.31 -18.59 1.49
N ARG A 544 -2.85 -19.03 2.66
CA ARG A 544 -2.25 -20.37 2.86
C ARG A 544 -3.22 -21.38 3.47
N ASP A 545 -4.41 -20.94 3.86
CA ASP A 545 -5.48 -21.79 4.38
C ASP A 545 -6.54 -21.97 3.30
N LEU A 546 -6.53 -23.14 2.65
CA LEU A 546 -7.47 -23.48 1.59
C LEU A 546 -8.92 -23.57 2.11
N ASN A 547 -9.13 -24.03 3.35
CA ASN A 547 -10.46 -24.17 3.92
C ASN A 547 -11.06 -22.81 4.27
N GLN A 548 -10.22 -21.86 4.72
CA GLN A 548 -10.65 -20.48 4.89
C GLN A 548 -11.08 -19.86 3.55
N LEU A 549 -10.31 -20.10 2.48
CA LEU A 549 -10.64 -19.63 1.13
C LEU A 549 -11.94 -20.27 0.61
N LYS A 550 -12.15 -21.58 0.82
CA LYS A 550 -13.41 -22.28 0.53
C LYS A 550 -14.58 -21.66 1.31
N THR A 551 -14.39 -21.33 2.59
CA THR A 551 -15.44 -20.71 3.40
C THR A 551 -15.81 -19.31 2.87
N GLN A 552 -14.82 -18.54 2.43
CA GLN A 552 -15.02 -17.18 1.93
C GLN A 552 -15.63 -17.14 0.52
N LEU A 553 -15.18 -18.00 -0.38
CA LEU A 553 -15.51 -17.95 -1.81
C LEU A 553 -16.35 -19.14 -2.29
N GLY A 554 -16.71 -20.09 -1.42
CA GLY A 554 -17.35 -21.35 -1.79
C GLY A 554 -18.69 -21.17 -2.51
N GLN A 555 -19.53 -20.21 -2.08
CA GLN A 555 -20.78 -19.90 -2.78
C GLN A 555 -20.53 -19.33 -4.19
N ALA A 556 -19.55 -18.44 -4.33
CA ALA A 556 -19.18 -17.89 -5.63
C ALA A 556 -18.55 -18.96 -6.53
N ALA A 557 -17.77 -19.88 -5.95
CA ALA A 557 -17.23 -21.05 -6.63
C ALA A 557 -18.32 -21.97 -7.15
N GLN A 558 -19.35 -22.24 -6.33
CA GLN A 558 -20.49 -23.06 -6.72
C GLN A 558 -21.32 -22.41 -7.84
N LEU A 559 -21.58 -21.10 -7.77
CA LEU A 559 -22.27 -20.38 -8.84
C LEU A 559 -21.47 -20.42 -10.15
N THR A 560 -20.17 -20.12 -10.07
CA THR A 560 -19.28 -20.17 -11.24
C THR A 560 -19.18 -21.59 -11.80
N PHE A 561 -19.19 -22.61 -10.94
CA PHE A 561 -19.23 -24.01 -11.35
C PHE A 561 -20.53 -24.36 -12.09
N ARG A 562 -21.67 -23.85 -11.63
CA ARG A 562 -23.00 -24.06 -12.23
C ARG A 562 -23.17 -23.37 -13.58
N ASP A 563 -22.68 -22.14 -13.73
CA ASP A 563 -22.68 -21.44 -15.03
C ASP A 563 -21.94 -22.24 -16.13
N ASN A 564 -21.05 -23.14 -15.71
CA ASN A 564 -20.22 -23.95 -16.58
C ASN A 564 -20.77 -25.35 -16.83
N ALA A 565 -21.90 -25.71 -16.21
CA ALA A 565 -22.48 -27.04 -16.23
C ALA A 565 -23.38 -27.29 -17.46
N PRO A 566 -23.54 -28.56 -17.88
CA PRO A 566 -24.54 -28.93 -18.88
C PRO A 566 -25.98 -28.69 -18.39
N SER A 567 -26.91 -28.47 -19.32
CA SER A 567 -28.33 -28.15 -19.07
C SER A 567 -29.14 -29.34 -18.54
N ILE A 568 -28.79 -29.84 -17.35
CA ILE A 568 -29.60 -30.80 -16.58
C ILE A 568 -30.50 -30.09 -15.54
N GLU A 569 -30.21 -28.83 -15.23
CA GLU A 569 -30.99 -28.06 -14.26
C GLU A 569 -32.42 -27.81 -14.75
N ARG A 570 -33.38 -28.00 -13.85
CA ARG A 570 -34.81 -27.83 -14.15
C ARG A 570 -35.52 -27.39 -12.88
N GLU A 571 -36.35 -26.36 -12.97
CA GLU A 571 -37.05 -25.78 -11.82
C GLU A 571 -38.56 -26.04 -11.88
N GLY A 572 -39.28 -25.74 -10.79
CA GLY A 572 -40.75 -25.82 -10.76
C GLY A 572 -41.30 -27.24 -10.77
N LEU A 573 -40.50 -28.23 -10.35
CA LEU A 573 -40.90 -29.63 -10.34
C LEU A 573 -41.83 -29.90 -9.16
N THR A 574 -42.99 -30.48 -9.42
CA THR A 574 -43.95 -30.89 -8.37
C THR A 574 -44.24 -32.39 -8.36
N LYS A 575 -43.64 -33.14 -9.30
CA LYS A 575 -43.71 -34.59 -9.42
C LYS A 575 -42.43 -35.13 -10.07
N TRP A 576 -42.17 -36.43 -9.95
CA TRP A 576 -41.02 -37.06 -10.61
C TRP A 576 -41.30 -37.27 -12.12
N ASP A 577 -40.99 -36.28 -12.97
CA ASP A 577 -41.24 -36.33 -14.43
C ASP A 577 -40.03 -35.94 -15.29
N PHE A 578 -38.84 -36.19 -14.77
CA PHE A 578 -37.55 -35.78 -15.36
C PHE A 578 -36.61 -36.96 -15.66
N GLY A 579 -37.10 -38.21 -15.54
CA GLY A 579 -36.32 -39.40 -15.85
C GLY A 579 -35.32 -39.78 -14.75
N ASP A 580 -34.19 -40.34 -15.16
CA ASP A 580 -33.14 -40.82 -14.27
C ASP A 580 -32.16 -39.69 -13.92
N LEU A 581 -31.88 -39.53 -12.63
CA LEU A 581 -30.92 -38.58 -12.10
C LEU A 581 -29.60 -39.30 -11.82
N PRO A 582 -28.53 -39.07 -12.59
CA PRO A 582 -27.25 -39.75 -12.36
C PRO A 582 -26.61 -39.31 -11.04
N GLU A 583 -25.75 -40.16 -10.46
CA GLU A 583 -25.04 -39.86 -9.21
C GLU A 583 -23.96 -38.79 -9.40
N LYS A 584 -23.29 -38.80 -10.55
CA LYS A 584 -22.27 -37.83 -10.93
C LYS A 584 -22.27 -37.61 -12.44
N ILE A 585 -21.89 -36.40 -12.85
CA ILE A 585 -21.73 -35.98 -14.25
C ILE A 585 -20.32 -35.42 -14.41
N ALA A 586 -19.55 -36.01 -15.31
CA ALA A 586 -18.29 -35.43 -15.75
C ALA A 586 -18.56 -34.49 -16.94
N PHE A 587 -18.02 -33.27 -16.88
CA PHE A 587 -18.12 -32.30 -17.98
C PHE A 587 -16.81 -31.50 -18.10
N SER A 588 -16.60 -30.86 -19.25
CA SER A 588 -15.36 -30.13 -19.53
C SER A 588 -15.64 -28.69 -19.94
N LYS A 589 -14.94 -27.73 -19.31
CA LYS A 589 -14.85 -26.34 -19.78
C LYS A 589 -13.40 -26.03 -20.15
N GLY A 590 -13.14 -25.77 -21.44
CA GLY A 590 -11.79 -25.58 -21.95
C GLY A 590 -10.93 -26.85 -21.81
N ARG A 591 -9.80 -26.75 -21.08
CA ARG A 591 -8.90 -27.90 -20.80
C ARG A 591 -9.13 -28.54 -19.42
N GLN A 592 -10.14 -28.11 -18.67
CA GLN A 592 -10.41 -28.61 -17.31
C GLN A 592 -11.54 -29.63 -17.33
N GLN A 593 -11.33 -30.79 -16.69
CA GLN A 593 -12.38 -31.75 -16.41
C GLN A 593 -12.97 -31.47 -15.02
N LEU A 594 -14.28 -31.41 -14.95
CA LEU A 594 -15.06 -31.11 -13.75
C LEU A 594 -16.03 -32.26 -13.49
N THR A 595 -16.25 -32.60 -12.23
CA THR A 595 -17.28 -33.56 -11.80
C THR A 595 -18.31 -32.83 -10.97
N GLY A 596 -19.58 -32.92 -11.36
CA GLY A 596 -20.70 -32.40 -10.59
C GLY A 596 -21.65 -33.51 -10.15
N TYR A 597 -22.40 -33.26 -9.08
CA TYR A 597 -23.30 -34.20 -8.41
C TYR A 597 -24.73 -33.66 -8.48
N PRO A 598 -25.57 -34.18 -9.39
CA PRO A 598 -26.96 -33.73 -9.51
C PRO A 598 -27.77 -34.13 -8.29
N ALA A 599 -28.60 -33.21 -7.78
CA ALA A 599 -29.52 -33.47 -6.68
C ALA A 599 -30.78 -32.60 -6.79
N LEU A 600 -31.81 -32.99 -6.04
CA LEU A 600 -33.02 -32.19 -5.89
C LEU A 600 -32.83 -31.15 -4.78
N GLU A 601 -33.06 -29.89 -5.08
CA GLU A 601 -33.05 -28.77 -4.13
C GLU A 601 -34.50 -28.41 -3.75
N ASP A 602 -34.75 -28.17 -2.45
CA ASP A 602 -36.05 -27.74 -1.94
C ASP A 602 -36.25 -26.24 -2.22
N MET A 603 -37.26 -25.89 -3.02
CA MET A 603 -37.61 -24.51 -3.38
C MET A 603 -38.87 -24.01 -2.64
N GLY A 604 -39.34 -24.72 -1.62
CA GLY A 604 -40.59 -24.41 -0.92
C GLY A 604 -41.81 -24.96 -1.64
N ASP A 605 -42.30 -24.29 -2.69
CA ASP A 605 -43.54 -24.73 -3.36
C ASP A 605 -43.28 -25.73 -4.51
N SER A 606 -42.01 -26.02 -4.79
CA SER A 606 -41.54 -26.96 -5.80
C SER A 606 -40.16 -27.50 -5.43
N VAL A 607 -39.60 -28.36 -6.28
CA VAL A 607 -38.18 -28.76 -6.24
C VAL A 607 -37.49 -28.38 -7.53
N ALA A 608 -36.17 -28.22 -7.47
CA ALA A 608 -35.33 -27.99 -8.65
C ALA A 608 -34.26 -29.08 -8.75
N ILE A 609 -33.88 -29.47 -9.97
CA ILE A 609 -32.65 -30.23 -10.19
C ILE A 609 -31.51 -29.22 -10.25
N ARG A 610 -30.52 -29.39 -9.38
CA ARG A 610 -29.29 -28.59 -9.34
C ARG A 610 -28.07 -29.46 -9.45
N LEU A 611 -26.99 -28.88 -9.96
CA LEU A 611 -25.68 -29.52 -9.96
C LEU A 611 -24.83 -28.94 -8.83
N PHE A 612 -24.42 -29.81 -7.90
CA PHE A 612 -23.52 -29.47 -6.81
C PHE A 612 -22.08 -29.88 -7.17
N ASP A 613 -21.11 -29.22 -6.58
CA ASP A 613 -19.67 -29.46 -6.77
C ASP A 613 -19.09 -30.47 -5.76
N THR A 614 -19.83 -30.81 -4.70
CA THR A 614 -19.46 -31.83 -3.71
C THR A 614 -20.58 -32.87 -3.51
N GLU A 615 -20.20 -34.11 -3.20
CA GLU A 615 -21.15 -35.21 -2.99
C GLU A 615 -21.98 -35.05 -1.70
N LEU A 616 -21.38 -34.50 -0.65
CA LEU A 616 -22.03 -34.31 0.65
C LEU A 616 -23.17 -33.29 0.58
N GLU A 617 -22.93 -32.15 -0.08
CA GLU A 617 -23.96 -31.14 -0.30
C GLU A 617 -25.07 -31.69 -1.18
N ALA A 618 -24.71 -32.38 -2.26
CA ALA A 618 -25.68 -33.03 -3.15
C ALA A 618 -26.56 -34.03 -2.39
N SER A 619 -25.98 -34.87 -1.53
CA SER A 619 -26.70 -35.87 -0.74
C SER A 619 -27.69 -35.22 0.25
N THR A 620 -27.25 -34.15 0.91
CA THR A 620 -28.09 -33.38 1.85
C THR A 620 -29.25 -32.72 1.13
N ALA A 621 -28.97 -31.97 0.06
CA ALA A 621 -29.99 -31.36 -0.79
C ALA A 621 -30.97 -32.42 -1.30
N MET A 622 -30.44 -33.52 -1.86
CA MET A 622 -31.25 -34.62 -2.41
C MET A 622 -32.26 -35.16 -1.40
N ARG A 623 -31.87 -35.34 -0.13
CA ARG A 623 -32.79 -35.79 0.91
C ARG A 623 -33.92 -34.78 1.15
N GLU A 624 -33.59 -33.50 1.24
CA GLU A 624 -34.56 -32.43 1.46
C GLU A 624 -35.51 -32.27 0.26
N GLY A 625 -34.96 -32.28 -0.96
CA GLY A 625 -35.73 -32.22 -2.20
C GLY A 625 -36.67 -33.42 -2.36
N VAL A 626 -36.20 -34.64 -2.10
CA VAL A 626 -37.07 -35.85 -2.14
C VAL A 626 -38.19 -35.75 -1.11
N ARG A 627 -37.90 -35.30 0.12
CA ARG A 627 -38.91 -35.07 1.15
C ARG A 627 -39.94 -34.05 0.69
N ARG A 628 -39.52 -32.93 0.09
CA ARG A 628 -40.41 -31.91 -0.47
C ARG A 628 -41.30 -32.47 -1.58
N LEU A 629 -40.71 -33.19 -2.53
CA LEU A 629 -41.45 -33.77 -3.65
C LEU A 629 -42.51 -34.77 -3.18
N LEU A 630 -42.19 -35.59 -2.17
CA LEU A 630 -43.16 -36.49 -1.55
C LEU A 630 -44.28 -35.74 -0.80
N ARG A 631 -43.99 -34.60 -0.15
CA ARG A 631 -45.05 -33.75 0.44
C ARG A 631 -46.02 -33.22 -0.62
N LEU A 632 -45.50 -32.83 -1.79
CA LEU A 632 -46.29 -32.32 -2.91
C LEU A 632 -47.19 -33.41 -3.52
N GLU A 633 -46.67 -34.63 -3.72
CA GLU A 633 -47.44 -35.74 -4.28
C GLU A 633 -48.42 -36.38 -3.29
N LEU A 634 -48.11 -36.36 -1.99
CA LEU A 634 -48.97 -36.89 -0.91
C LEU A 634 -49.85 -35.80 -0.28
N LYS A 635 -50.32 -34.83 -1.09
CA LYS A 635 -51.05 -33.63 -0.62
C LYS A 635 -52.25 -33.93 0.27
N GLU A 636 -53.03 -34.97 -0.04
CA GLU A 636 -54.20 -35.34 0.78
C GLU A 636 -53.80 -35.94 2.13
N GLN A 637 -52.73 -36.75 2.18
CA GLN A 637 -52.16 -37.26 3.43
C GLN A 637 -51.57 -36.12 4.27
N MET A 638 -50.89 -35.15 3.63
CA MET A 638 -50.35 -33.97 4.31
C MET A 638 -51.46 -33.09 4.88
N LYS A 639 -52.55 -32.85 4.14
CA LYS A 639 -53.74 -32.14 4.66
C LYS A 639 -54.34 -32.86 5.87
N GLN A 640 -54.40 -34.19 5.86
CA GLN A 640 -54.90 -34.96 7.01
C GLN A 640 -53.97 -34.84 8.21
N LEU A 641 -52.65 -34.93 8.00
CA LEU A 641 -51.64 -34.79 9.03
C LEU A 641 -51.66 -33.37 9.66
N GLU A 642 -51.77 -32.34 8.84
CA GLU A 642 -51.82 -30.93 9.28
C GLU A 642 -53.11 -30.58 10.04
N LYS A 643 -54.22 -31.27 9.73
CA LYS A 643 -55.53 -31.08 10.38
C LYS A 643 -55.66 -31.79 11.73
N GLY A 644 -54.83 -32.81 12.03
CA GLY A 644 -55.06 -33.63 13.21
C GLY A 644 -53.82 -34.36 13.72
N LEU A 645 -52.97 -33.66 14.49
CA LEU A 645 -51.95 -34.28 15.34
C LEU A 645 -52.57 -34.66 16.70
N PRO A 646 -52.56 -35.93 17.12
CA PRO A 646 -53.14 -36.37 18.39
C PRO A 646 -52.55 -35.62 19.61
N ASN A 647 -53.42 -35.09 20.48
CA ASN A 647 -53.07 -34.39 21.72
C ASN A 647 -52.12 -33.19 21.57
N PHE A 648 -51.97 -32.64 20.36
CA PHE A 648 -50.97 -31.60 20.09
C PHE A 648 -51.16 -30.33 20.93
N THR A 649 -52.39 -29.84 21.09
CA THR A 649 -52.66 -28.62 21.88
C THR A 649 -52.18 -28.73 23.33
N GLN A 650 -52.34 -29.91 23.94
CA GLN A 650 -51.87 -30.16 25.30
C GLN A 650 -50.34 -30.19 25.37
N ILE A 651 -49.70 -30.85 24.41
CA ILE A 651 -48.23 -30.93 24.29
C ILE A 651 -47.64 -29.52 24.07
N ALA A 652 -48.21 -28.74 23.16
CA ALA A 652 -47.79 -27.38 22.87
C ALA A 652 -47.91 -26.48 24.11
N MET A 653 -48.93 -26.67 24.94
CA MET A 653 -49.06 -25.96 26.21
C MET A 653 -47.97 -26.35 27.21
N GLN A 654 -47.57 -27.62 27.27
CA GLN A 654 -46.47 -28.10 28.12
C GLN A 654 -45.10 -27.58 27.67
N LEU A 655 -44.90 -27.44 26.35
CA LEU A 655 -43.65 -26.97 25.75
C LEU A 655 -43.67 -25.48 25.36
N ARG A 656 -44.63 -24.70 25.85
CA ARG A 656 -44.79 -23.27 25.52
C ARG A 656 -43.57 -22.39 25.82
N ALA A 657 -42.71 -22.84 26.74
CA ALA A 657 -41.47 -22.16 27.11
C ALA A 657 -40.30 -22.48 26.15
N VAL A 658 -40.45 -23.45 25.26
CA VAL A 658 -39.43 -23.90 24.30
C VAL A 658 -39.69 -23.29 22.91
N ALA A 659 -40.92 -23.39 22.42
CA ALA A 659 -41.33 -22.88 21.11
C ALA A 659 -42.83 -22.52 21.13
N ASN A 660 -43.25 -21.66 20.20
CA ASN A 660 -44.68 -21.44 19.96
C ASN A 660 -45.29 -22.67 19.27
N ALA A 661 -46.63 -22.72 19.22
CA ALA A 661 -47.35 -23.88 18.69
C ALA A 661 -47.07 -24.13 17.21
N ASP A 662 -46.90 -23.09 16.39
CA ASP A 662 -46.68 -23.22 14.95
C ASP A 662 -45.26 -23.75 14.66
N ASP A 663 -44.23 -23.16 15.29
CA ASP A 663 -42.84 -23.62 15.19
C ASP A 663 -42.70 -25.10 15.62
N LEU A 664 -43.35 -25.48 16.73
CA LEU A 664 -43.33 -26.87 17.22
C LEU A 664 -44.08 -27.80 16.27
N LYS A 665 -45.17 -27.34 15.66
CA LYS A 665 -45.92 -28.12 14.68
C LYS A 665 -45.05 -28.39 13.46
N ASP A 666 -44.39 -27.37 12.93
CA ASP A 666 -43.53 -27.50 11.76
C ASP A 666 -42.33 -28.42 12.02
N ASP A 667 -41.68 -28.28 13.18
CA ASP A 667 -40.59 -29.17 13.63
C ASP A 667 -41.02 -30.65 13.67
N VAL A 668 -42.20 -30.90 14.24
CA VAL A 668 -42.76 -32.26 14.33
C VAL A 668 -43.16 -32.80 12.96
N LEU A 669 -43.75 -31.97 12.10
CA LEU A 669 -44.08 -32.35 10.72
C LEU A 669 -42.82 -32.70 9.91
N LEU A 670 -41.74 -31.92 10.06
CA LEU A 670 -40.45 -32.19 9.44
C LEU A 670 -39.88 -33.55 9.88
N ALA A 671 -39.86 -33.83 11.18
CA ALA A 671 -39.38 -35.10 11.70
C ALA A 671 -40.24 -36.31 11.26
N ILE A 672 -41.57 -36.16 11.31
CA ILE A 672 -42.51 -37.20 10.87
C ILE A 672 -42.32 -37.48 9.38
N THR A 673 -42.26 -36.43 8.55
CA THR A 673 -42.13 -36.59 7.10
C THR A 673 -40.77 -37.18 6.75
N ASP A 674 -39.65 -36.71 7.32
CA ASP A 674 -38.34 -37.31 7.05
C ASP A 674 -38.30 -38.81 7.40
N ARG A 675 -38.81 -39.18 8.59
CA ARG A 675 -38.80 -40.57 9.06
C ARG A 675 -39.78 -41.47 8.31
N ALA A 676 -40.98 -40.97 8.00
CA ALA A 676 -42.00 -41.75 7.30
C ALA A 676 -41.66 -41.90 5.81
N PHE A 677 -41.18 -40.82 5.19
CA PHE A 677 -40.98 -40.76 3.75
C PHE A 677 -39.69 -41.44 3.32
N ILE A 678 -38.59 -41.18 4.03
CA ILE A 678 -37.27 -41.68 3.65
C ILE A 678 -36.78 -42.69 4.69
N GLY A 679 -36.70 -42.28 5.96
CA GLY A 679 -36.13 -43.13 7.02
C GLY A 679 -34.69 -43.52 6.69
N ASP A 680 -34.41 -44.82 6.76
CA ASP A 680 -33.08 -45.41 6.49
C ASP A 680 -32.97 -46.00 5.07
N GLU A 681 -33.95 -45.72 4.19
CA GLU A 681 -33.93 -46.17 2.79
C GLU A 681 -32.97 -45.30 1.94
N ALA A 682 -32.49 -45.87 0.83
CA ALA A 682 -31.69 -45.14 -0.14
C ALA A 682 -32.51 -44.05 -0.85
N LEU A 683 -31.87 -42.93 -1.17
CA LEU A 683 -32.51 -41.82 -1.90
C LEU A 683 -32.83 -42.24 -3.34
N PRO A 684 -34.06 -42.00 -3.83
CA PRO A 684 -34.46 -42.41 -5.16
C PRO A 684 -33.72 -41.61 -6.22
N ARG A 685 -33.24 -42.28 -7.27
CA ARG A 685 -32.56 -41.67 -8.42
C ARG A 685 -33.31 -41.85 -9.74
N ASN A 686 -34.46 -42.53 -9.71
CA ASN A 686 -35.33 -42.75 -10.87
C ASN A 686 -36.79 -42.85 -10.44
N ASP A 687 -37.69 -42.78 -11.42
CA ASP A 687 -39.15 -42.76 -11.21
C ASP A 687 -39.65 -44.00 -10.46
N LYS A 688 -39.12 -45.18 -10.79
CA LYS A 688 -39.50 -46.44 -10.14
C LYS A 688 -39.14 -46.43 -8.64
N ALA A 689 -37.91 -46.07 -8.30
CA ALA A 689 -37.46 -45.99 -6.92
C ALA A 689 -38.25 -44.93 -6.13
N PHE A 690 -38.60 -43.81 -6.76
CA PHE A 690 -39.41 -42.77 -6.14
C PHE A 690 -40.85 -43.25 -5.90
N ALA A 691 -41.48 -43.93 -6.87
CA ALA A 691 -42.82 -44.50 -6.72
C ALA A 691 -42.88 -45.56 -5.61
N ASP A 692 -41.87 -46.44 -5.53
CA ASP A 692 -41.73 -47.43 -4.46
C ASP A 692 -41.60 -46.75 -3.08
N LEU A 693 -40.78 -45.70 -3.00
CA LEU A 693 -40.62 -44.91 -1.77
C LEU A 693 -41.92 -44.20 -1.39
N ARG A 694 -42.65 -43.62 -2.35
CA ARG A 694 -43.96 -42.98 -2.13
C ARG A 694 -44.99 -43.95 -1.56
N GLN A 695 -45.04 -45.18 -2.08
CA GLN A 695 -45.97 -46.20 -1.60
C GLN A 695 -45.62 -46.67 -0.18
N LYS A 696 -44.32 -46.86 0.11
CA LYS A 696 -43.83 -47.16 1.47
C LYS A 696 -44.15 -45.99 2.43
N ALA A 697 -43.92 -44.76 2.00
CA ALA A 697 -44.19 -43.54 2.75
C ALA A 697 -45.66 -43.46 3.19
N LYS A 698 -46.58 -43.68 2.25
CA LYS A 698 -48.03 -43.70 2.52
C LYS A 698 -48.42 -44.75 3.57
N THR A 699 -47.79 -45.93 3.51
CA THR A 699 -48.04 -47.03 4.45
C THR A 699 -47.45 -46.74 5.84
N ARG A 700 -46.27 -46.12 5.91
CA ARG A 700 -45.55 -45.83 7.16
C ARG A 700 -46.13 -44.63 7.91
N LEU A 701 -46.66 -43.65 7.19
CA LEU A 701 -47.04 -42.35 7.75
C LEU A 701 -47.96 -42.42 8.98
N PRO A 702 -49.03 -43.24 9.03
CA PRO A 702 -49.89 -43.31 10.22
C PRO A 702 -49.14 -43.83 11.46
N ALA A 703 -48.37 -44.92 11.31
CA ALA A 703 -47.62 -45.53 12.41
C ALA A 703 -46.50 -44.61 12.92
N VAL A 704 -45.77 -43.95 12.02
CA VAL A 704 -44.72 -42.98 12.37
C VAL A 704 -45.32 -41.76 13.07
N THR A 705 -46.46 -41.25 12.58
CA THR A 705 -47.17 -40.12 13.23
C THR A 705 -47.57 -40.48 14.66
N GLN A 706 -48.16 -41.65 14.87
CA GLN A 706 -48.56 -42.10 16.21
C GLN A 706 -47.34 -42.25 17.14
N GLY A 707 -46.27 -42.90 16.67
CA GLY A 707 -45.04 -43.09 17.46
C GLY A 707 -44.35 -41.78 17.80
N ALA A 708 -44.23 -40.87 16.83
CA ALA A 708 -43.63 -39.55 17.02
C ALA A 708 -44.43 -38.71 18.04
N MET A 709 -45.76 -38.70 17.94
CA MET A 709 -46.61 -37.95 18.87
C MET A 709 -46.62 -38.55 20.28
N GLN A 710 -46.55 -39.87 20.41
CA GLN A 710 -46.37 -40.53 21.72
C GLN A 710 -45.03 -40.15 22.35
N LEU A 711 -43.94 -40.17 21.57
CA LEU A 711 -42.63 -39.76 22.04
C LEU A 711 -42.60 -38.29 22.45
N LEU A 712 -43.16 -37.41 21.61
CA LEU A 712 -43.25 -35.98 21.90
C LEU A 712 -44.05 -35.72 23.19
N ALA A 713 -45.15 -36.44 23.41
CA ALA A 713 -45.94 -36.34 24.64
C ALA A 713 -45.14 -36.78 25.89
N GLN A 714 -44.33 -37.84 25.77
CA GLN A 714 -43.44 -38.27 26.85
C GLN A 714 -42.37 -37.21 27.15
N ILE A 715 -41.75 -36.65 26.11
CA ILE A 715 -40.75 -35.57 26.24
C ILE A 715 -41.38 -34.35 26.92
N ALA A 716 -42.54 -33.90 26.46
CA ALA A 716 -43.26 -32.76 27.02
C ALA A 716 -43.66 -32.98 28.48
N THR A 717 -44.09 -34.19 28.83
CA THR A 717 -44.43 -34.56 30.21
C THR A 717 -43.20 -34.51 31.11
N GLU A 718 -42.09 -35.15 30.73
CA GLU A 718 -40.86 -35.15 31.52
C GLU A 718 -40.24 -33.76 31.62
N TYR A 719 -40.29 -32.96 30.54
CA TYR A 719 -39.83 -31.58 30.55
C TYR A 719 -40.62 -30.75 31.56
N GLN A 720 -41.95 -30.82 31.52
CA GLN A 720 -42.80 -30.05 32.42
C GLN A 720 -42.66 -30.50 33.89
N GLN A 721 -42.45 -31.79 34.14
CA GLN A 721 -42.15 -32.30 35.48
C GLN A 721 -40.83 -31.73 36.02
N ASN A 722 -39.80 -31.59 35.18
CA ASN A 722 -38.56 -30.92 35.56
C ASN A 722 -38.76 -29.43 35.83
N VAL A 723 -39.52 -28.71 34.98
CA VAL A 723 -39.85 -27.28 35.21
C VAL A 723 -40.52 -27.08 36.56
N LEU A 724 -41.58 -27.85 36.86
CA LEU A 724 -42.30 -27.77 38.14
C LEU A 724 -41.39 -28.06 39.33
N LYS A 725 -40.52 -29.07 39.22
CA LYS A 725 -39.58 -29.44 40.28
C LYS A 725 -38.54 -28.35 40.53
N LEU A 726 -38.02 -27.70 39.47
CA LEU A 726 -37.04 -26.62 39.59
C LEU A 726 -37.64 -25.33 40.15
N THR A 727 -38.88 -25.00 39.80
CA THR A 727 -39.57 -23.81 40.32
C THR A 727 -39.95 -23.94 41.80
N GLY A 728 -40.25 -25.16 42.28
CA GLY A 728 -40.64 -25.42 43.67
C GLY A 728 -39.51 -25.68 44.67
N GLN A 729 -38.25 -25.71 44.24
CA GLN A 729 -37.07 -26.01 45.07
C GLN A 729 -36.40 -24.74 45.60
N GLN A 730 -36.03 -24.72 46.89
CA GLN A 730 -35.28 -23.59 47.47
C GLN A 730 -33.80 -23.55 47.04
N LYS A 731 -33.21 -24.70 46.67
CA LYS A 731 -31.82 -24.83 46.21
C LYS A 731 -31.73 -25.70 44.95
N PRO A 732 -32.18 -25.21 43.79
CA PRO A 732 -32.01 -25.93 42.52
C PRO A 732 -30.53 -26.00 42.15
N ILE A 733 -30.11 -27.07 41.48
CA ILE A 733 -28.79 -27.14 40.85
C ILE A 733 -28.74 -26.09 39.72
N PRO A 734 -27.81 -25.12 39.72
CA PRO A 734 -27.81 -24.00 38.77
C PRO A 734 -27.77 -24.43 37.30
N GLU A 735 -27.01 -25.46 36.95
CA GLU A 735 -26.77 -25.88 35.56
C GLU A 735 -27.93 -26.70 34.98
N LEU A 736 -28.89 -27.18 35.78
CA LEU A 736 -29.96 -28.06 35.29
C LEU A 736 -30.85 -27.39 34.25
N ARG A 737 -31.11 -26.08 34.39
CA ARG A 737 -31.90 -25.33 33.41
C ARG A 737 -31.20 -25.28 32.07
N GLU A 738 -29.89 -25.07 32.06
CA GLU A 738 -29.07 -25.08 30.84
C GLU A 738 -29.05 -26.47 30.20
N GLN A 739 -28.86 -27.53 31.01
CA GLN A 739 -28.89 -28.91 30.52
C GLN A 739 -30.25 -29.28 29.90
N MET A 740 -31.36 -28.80 30.46
CA MET A 740 -32.69 -28.96 29.84
C MET A 740 -32.79 -28.25 28.49
N GLN A 741 -32.26 -27.03 28.39
CA GLN A 741 -32.26 -26.25 27.14
C GLN A 741 -31.36 -26.88 26.07
N GLN A 742 -30.28 -27.57 26.46
CA GLN A 742 -29.42 -28.31 25.52
C GLN A 742 -30.07 -29.59 24.96
N LEU A 743 -31.06 -30.15 25.66
CA LEU A 743 -31.82 -31.34 25.23
C LEU A 743 -33.11 -30.99 24.49
N VAL A 744 -33.80 -29.94 24.92
CA VAL A 744 -35.10 -29.51 24.37
C VAL A 744 -35.04 -28.00 24.09
N TYR A 745 -34.75 -27.67 22.83
CA TYR A 745 -34.62 -26.32 22.28
C TYR A 745 -35.56 -26.14 21.07
N LYS A 746 -35.71 -24.93 20.54
CA LYS A 746 -36.51 -24.71 19.33
C LYS A 746 -35.93 -25.52 18.15
N GLY A 747 -36.73 -26.42 17.56
CA GLY A 747 -36.31 -27.27 16.45
C GLY A 747 -35.72 -28.64 16.85
N PHE A 748 -35.67 -28.96 18.16
CA PHE A 748 -35.00 -30.16 18.65
C PHE A 748 -35.54 -31.48 18.07
N PHE A 749 -36.80 -31.51 17.63
CA PHE A 749 -37.47 -32.77 17.30
C PHE A 749 -37.04 -33.30 15.93
N HIS A 750 -36.79 -32.44 14.94
CA HIS A 750 -36.22 -32.85 13.65
C HIS A 750 -34.69 -32.88 13.62
N THR A 751 -34.00 -31.99 14.35
CA THR A 751 -32.53 -31.93 14.34
C THR A 751 -31.87 -33.05 15.12
N THR A 752 -32.54 -33.58 16.15
CA THR A 752 -32.01 -34.67 16.96
C THR A 752 -32.14 -35.99 16.19
N PRO A 753 -31.06 -36.73 15.93
CA PRO A 753 -31.16 -37.99 15.20
C PRO A 753 -32.06 -38.97 15.95
N TRP A 754 -32.85 -39.74 15.19
CA TRP A 754 -33.96 -40.54 15.74
C TRP A 754 -33.54 -41.49 16.87
N ALA A 755 -32.36 -42.14 16.73
CA ALA A 755 -31.82 -43.03 17.74
C ALA A 755 -31.69 -42.33 19.11
N GLN A 756 -31.23 -41.08 19.12
CA GLN A 756 -31.06 -40.28 20.32
C GLN A 756 -32.36 -39.59 20.76
N LEU A 757 -33.23 -39.23 19.82
CA LEU A 757 -34.53 -38.63 20.12
C LEU A 757 -35.37 -39.53 21.04
N THR A 758 -35.35 -40.85 20.79
CA THR A 758 -36.05 -41.83 21.64
C THR A 758 -35.54 -41.91 23.08
N HIS A 759 -34.33 -41.40 23.35
CA HIS A 759 -33.74 -41.37 24.69
C HIS A 759 -33.97 -40.05 25.45
N LEU A 760 -34.49 -39.00 24.81
CA LEU A 760 -34.74 -37.71 25.48
C LEU A 760 -35.61 -37.83 26.75
N PRO A 761 -36.71 -38.61 26.79
CA PRO A 761 -37.46 -38.79 28.03
C PRO A 761 -36.61 -39.36 29.17
N ARG A 762 -35.69 -40.29 28.86
CA ARG A 762 -34.77 -40.88 29.85
C ARG A 762 -33.76 -39.86 30.36
N TYR A 763 -33.18 -39.04 29.48
CA TYR A 763 -32.25 -37.98 29.89
C TYR A 763 -32.94 -36.92 30.76
N LEU A 764 -34.14 -36.47 30.38
CA LEU A 764 -34.95 -35.54 31.18
C LEU A 764 -35.31 -36.15 32.55
N LYS A 765 -35.67 -37.43 32.59
CA LYS A 765 -35.91 -38.13 33.86
C LYS A 765 -34.66 -38.20 34.73
N ALA A 766 -33.48 -38.38 34.14
CA ALA A 766 -32.20 -38.39 34.85
C ALA A 766 -31.90 -37.05 35.53
N LEU A 767 -32.21 -35.92 34.88
CA LEU A 767 -32.08 -34.58 35.46
C LEU A 767 -32.95 -34.42 36.71
N ARG A 768 -34.19 -34.91 36.67
CA ARG A 768 -35.09 -34.91 37.82
C ARG A 768 -34.55 -35.75 38.97
N VAL A 769 -34.11 -36.99 38.69
CA VAL A 769 -33.51 -37.89 39.70
C VAL A 769 -32.28 -37.24 40.35
N ARG A 770 -31.45 -36.56 39.57
CA ARG A 770 -30.30 -35.80 40.08
C ARG A 770 -30.73 -34.71 41.07
N GLN A 771 -31.73 -33.90 40.71
CA GLN A 771 -32.25 -32.84 41.60
C GLN A 771 -32.85 -33.42 42.90
N GLU A 772 -33.46 -34.60 42.85
CA GLU A 772 -34.00 -35.26 44.05
C GLU A 772 -32.90 -35.77 44.98
N LYS A 773 -31.79 -36.29 44.42
CA LYS A 773 -30.65 -36.78 45.19
C LYS A 773 -29.72 -35.67 45.69
N TYR A 774 -29.79 -34.48 45.09
CA TYR A 774 -28.89 -33.36 45.38
C TYR A 774 -28.87 -33.00 46.87
N GLY A 775 -30.03 -32.97 47.53
CA GLY A 775 -30.14 -32.61 48.95
C GLY A 775 -29.40 -33.56 49.90
N ASN A 776 -29.15 -34.81 49.49
CA ASN A 776 -28.49 -35.81 50.33
C ASN A 776 -26.97 -35.70 50.30
N ASN A 777 -26.37 -35.25 49.18
CA ASN A 777 -24.91 -35.13 49.07
C ASN A 777 -24.47 -34.13 47.96
N PRO A 778 -24.54 -32.81 48.22
CA PRO A 778 -24.16 -31.78 47.24
C PRO A 778 -22.68 -31.85 46.81
N SER A 779 -21.77 -32.21 47.73
CA SER A 779 -20.33 -32.27 47.44
C SER A 779 -19.99 -33.36 46.41
N ARG A 780 -20.63 -34.53 46.51
CA ARG A 780 -20.46 -35.60 45.51
C ARG A 780 -21.03 -35.24 44.14
N ASP A 781 -22.13 -34.47 44.10
CA ASP A 781 -22.68 -33.96 42.85
C ASP A 781 -21.73 -32.95 42.19
N GLN A 782 -21.14 -32.04 42.97
CA GLN A 782 -20.13 -31.08 42.49
C GLN A 782 -18.90 -31.78 41.89
N GLN A 783 -18.35 -32.81 42.55
CA GLN A 783 -17.22 -33.58 42.03
C GLN A 783 -17.53 -34.23 40.68
N ARG A 784 -18.69 -34.90 40.55
CA ARG A 784 -19.12 -35.53 39.29
C ARG A 784 -19.44 -34.51 38.20
N SER A 785 -19.90 -33.33 38.59
CA SER A 785 -20.16 -32.23 37.65
C SER A 785 -18.87 -31.70 37.05
N ALA A 786 -17.80 -31.59 37.84
CA ALA A 786 -16.49 -31.15 37.34
C ALA A 786 -15.98 -32.05 36.20
N GLU A 787 -16.12 -33.38 36.34
CA GLU A 787 -15.75 -34.34 35.28
C GLU A 787 -16.52 -34.11 33.97
N ILE A 788 -17.81 -33.76 34.05
CA ILE A 788 -18.64 -33.48 32.87
C ILE A 788 -18.29 -32.12 32.25
N ILE A 789 -18.07 -31.10 33.08
CA ILE A 789 -17.73 -29.74 32.64
C ILE A 789 -16.42 -29.76 31.86
N GLU A 790 -15.42 -30.54 32.29
CA GLU A 790 -14.16 -30.70 31.57
C GLU A 790 -14.38 -31.26 30.15
N LEU A 791 -15.13 -32.36 30.02
CA LEU A 791 -15.45 -32.96 28.71
C LEU A 791 -16.28 -32.04 27.82
N ALA A 792 -17.28 -31.35 28.40
CA ALA A 792 -18.13 -30.42 27.67
C ALA A 792 -17.35 -29.20 27.16
N SER A 793 -16.43 -28.68 27.98
CA SER A 793 -15.54 -27.57 27.59
C SER A 793 -14.58 -27.99 26.48
N ARG A 794 -14.03 -29.21 26.55
CA ARG A 794 -13.18 -29.80 25.50
C ARG A 794 -13.95 -29.92 24.18
N LEU A 795 -15.19 -30.41 24.23
CA LEU A 795 -16.10 -30.48 23.08
C LEU A 795 -16.40 -29.10 22.48
N GLN A 796 -16.77 -28.12 23.31
CA GLN A 796 -17.08 -26.76 22.84
C GLN A 796 -15.86 -26.10 22.17
N ALA A 797 -14.68 -26.20 22.77
CA ALA A 797 -13.46 -25.63 22.19
C ALA A 797 -13.11 -26.25 20.82
N ARG A 798 -13.33 -27.57 20.65
CA ARG A 798 -13.12 -28.24 19.37
C ARG A 798 -14.17 -27.84 18.33
N LEU A 799 -15.44 -27.74 18.71
CA LEU A 799 -16.50 -27.26 17.81
C LEU A 799 -16.24 -25.83 17.34
N GLU A 800 -15.79 -24.93 18.22
CA GLU A 800 -15.43 -23.56 17.84
C GLU A 800 -14.22 -23.52 16.90
N ARG A 801 -13.20 -24.36 17.16
CA ARG A 801 -12.04 -24.48 16.28
C ARG A 801 -12.44 -25.00 14.90
N ASN A 802 -13.25 -26.05 14.84
CA ASN A 802 -13.73 -26.62 13.58
C ASN A 802 -14.59 -25.62 12.81
N ARG A 803 -15.48 -24.87 13.49
CA ARG A 803 -16.24 -23.78 12.87
C ARG A 803 -15.34 -22.70 12.27
N LYS A 804 -14.28 -22.28 12.96
CA LYS A 804 -13.31 -21.30 12.44
C LYS A 804 -12.51 -21.85 11.26
N ALA A 805 -12.27 -23.16 11.23
CA ALA A 805 -11.53 -23.86 10.19
C ALA A 805 -12.41 -24.40 9.05
N GLY A 806 -13.73 -24.19 9.08
CA GLY A 806 -14.67 -24.74 8.10
C GLY A 806 -14.72 -26.28 8.08
N LEU A 807 -14.31 -26.95 9.15
CA LEU A 807 -14.28 -28.41 9.25
C LEU A 807 -15.59 -28.93 9.84
N ASP A 808 -16.13 -30.00 9.27
CA ASP A 808 -17.23 -30.78 9.85
C ASP A 808 -16.72 -32.14 10.32
N GLU A 809 -17.03 -32.51 11.56
CA GLU A 809 -16.49 -33.71 12.22
C GLU A 809 -17.63 -34.50 12.90
N PRO A 810 -18.26 -35.46 12.20
CA PRO A 810 -19.43 -36.19 12.69
C PRO A 810 -19.23 -36.88 14.04
N LYS A 811 -17.99 -37.27 14.36
CA LYS A 811 -17.60 -37.88 15.64
C LYS A 811 -17.82 -36.97 16.85
N LEU A 812 -17.82 -35.66 16.67
CA LEU A 812 -18.15 -34.71 17.74
C LEU A 812 -19.63 -34.79 18.14
N VAL A 813 -20.52 -35.03 17.17
CA VAL A 813 -21.94 -35.25 17.44
C VAL A 813 -22.13 -36.54 18.23
N GLU A 814 -21.45 -37.62 17.86
CA GLU A 814 -21.46 -38.88 18.61
C GLU A 814 -20.96 -38.67 20.05
N PHE A 815 -19.84 -37.97 20.22
CA PHE A 815 -19.28 -37.67 21.54
C PHE A 815 -20.21 -36.84 22.43
N ARG A 816 -20.91 -35.85 21.86
CA ARG A 816 -21.93 -35.07 22.57
C ARG A 816 -22.99 -35.97 23.20
N TRP A 817 -23.43 -37.02 22.51
CA TRP A 817 -24.43 -37.95 23.05
C TRP A 817 -23.84 -38.93 24.07
N LEU A 818 -22.56 -39.30 23.94
CA LEU A 818 -21.86 -40.06 24.98
C LEU A 818 -21.78 -39.30 26.31
N ILE A 819 -21.66 -37.97 26.27
CA ILE A 819 -21.72 -37.13 27.49
C ILE A 819 -23.09 -37.25 28.17
N GLU A 820 -24.19 -37.28 27.42
CA GLU A 820 -25.53 -37.48 27.99
C GLU A 820 -25.66 -38.87 28.65
N GLU A 821 -25.09 -39.93 28.05
CA GLU A 821 -25.05 -41.25 28.70
C GLU A 821 -24.20 -41.25 29.97
N LEU A 822 -23.09 -40.52 29.99
CA LEU A 822 -22.26 -40.37 31.18
C LEU A 822 -23.05 -39.68 32.31
N LYS A 823 -23.83 -38.64 32.00
CA LYS A 823 -24.71 -37.97 32.97
C LYS A 823 -25.70 -38.97 33.61
N VAL A 824 -26.32 -39.84 32.81
CA VAL A 824 -27.21 -40.89 33.35
C VAL A 824 -26.44 -41.85 34.26
N SER A 825 -25.26 -42.32 33.84
CA SER A 825 -24.42 -43.25 34.62
C SER A 825 -23.93 -42.65 35.94
N LEU A 826 -23.66 -41.35 35.98
CA LEU A 826 -23.21 -40.67 37.19
C LEU A 826 -24.38 -40.35 38.13
N PHE A 827 -25.47 -39.78 37.63
CA PHE A 827 -26.50 -39.18 38.49
C PHE A 827 -27.77 -40.04 38.67
N ALA A 828 -28.07 -40.94 37.73
CA ALA A 828 -29.33 -41.69 37.69
C ALA A 828 -29.11 -43.16 37.30
N GLN A 829 -28.23 -43.86 38.05
CA GLN A 829 -27.83 -45.25 37.79
C GLN A 829 -29.01 -46.23 37.65
N GLU A 830 -30.11 -46.00 38.36
CA GLU A 830 -31.34 -46.81 38.26
C GLU A 830 -31.99 -46.79 36.88
N LEU A 831 -31.74 -45.77 36.06
CA LEU A 831 -32.30 -45.66 34.71
C LEU A 831 -31.54 -46.49 33.67
N LYS A 832 -30.34 -46.97 34.01
CA LYS A 832 -29.41 -47.73 33.16
C LYS A 832 -28.99 -46.98 31.88
N THR A 833 -27.89 -47.43 31.29
CA THR A 833 -27.39 -46.96 29.98
C THR A 833 -27.46 -48.09 28.96
N PRO A 834 -27.69 -47.79 27.66
CA PRO A 834 -27.83 -48.82 26.61
C PRO A 834 -26.53 -49.60 26.38
N PHE A 835 -25.39 -49.02 26.74
CA PHE A 835 -24.08 -49.65 26.75
C PHE A 835 -23.27 -49.13 27.95
N PRO A 836 -22.17 -49.80 28.36
CA PRO A 836 -21.40 -49.33 29.50
C PRO A 836 -20.61 -48.05 29.17
N VAL A 837 -20.77 -47.02 30.00
CA VAL A 837 -20.17 -45.69 29.83
C VAL A 837 -19.43 -45.26 31.10
N SER A 838 -18.24 -44.66 30.93
CA SER A 838 -17.44 -44.10 32.03
C SER A 838 -16.54 -42.98 31.51
N LEU A 839 -16.06 -42.11 32.42
CA LEU A 839 -15.11 -41.04 32.10
C LEU A 839 -13.89 -41.56 31.31
N LYS A 840 -13.33 -42.69 31.74
CA LYS A 840 -12.19 -43.34 31.07
C LYS A 840 -12.51 -43.75 29.61
N ARG A 841 -13.74 -44.19 29.34
CA ARG A 841 -14.16 -44.55 27.97
C ARG A 841 -14.38 -43.33 27.09
N LEU A 842 -14.93 -42.24 27.63
CA LEU A 842 -15.08 -40.99 26.88
C LEU A 842 -13.73 -40.35 26.58
N ASN A 843 -12.80 -40.29 27.54
CA ASN A 843 -11.46 -39.80 27.28
C ASN A 843 -10.74 -40.64 26.21
N LYS A 844 -10.86 -41.97 26.29
CA LYS A 844 -10.31 -42.85 25.25
C LYS A 844 -10.96 -42.61 23.88
N PHE A 845 -12.29 -42.51 23.81
CA PHE A 845 -12.98 -42.20 22.54
C PHE A 845 -12.52 -40.86 21.99
N TRP A 846 -12.39 -39.84 22.85
CA TRP A 846 -11.85 -38.56 22.42
C TRP A 846 -10.47 -38.74 21.82
N ASP A 847 -9.53 -39.38 22.52
CA ASP A 847 -8.14 -39.47 22.05
C ASP A 847 -7.99 -40.35 20.79
N ASP A 848 -8.81 -41.39 20.65
CA ASP A 848 -8.75 -42.33 19.52
C ASP A 848 -9.47 -41.81 18.27
N GLU A 849 -10.63 -41.16 18.42
CA GLU A 849 -11.57 -40.85 17.32
C GLU A 849 -11.71 -39.35 17.02
N ILE A 850 -11.32 -38.45 17.94
CA ILE A 850 -11.46 -36.98 17.81
C ILE A 850 -10.11 -36.23 17.97
N GLY A 851 -9.20 -36.79 18.77
CA GLY A 851 -7.92 -36.20 19.14
C GLY A 851 -6.83 -36.41 18.09
N ARG A 852 -7.11 -37.20 17.06
CA ARG A 852 -6.33 -37.29 15.83
C ARG A 852 -6.66 -36.13 14.90
#